data_AF-A0A2V9AKX9-F1
#
_entry.id   AF-A0A2V9AKX9-F1
#
_cell.length_a   1.000
_cell.length_b   1.000
_cell.length_c   1.000
_cell.angle_alpha   90.00
_cell.angle_beta   90.00
_cell.angle_gamma   90.00
#
_symmetry.space_group_name_H-M   'P 1'
#
loop_
_entity.id
_entity.type
_entity.pdbx_description
1 polymer ?
#
loop_
_entity_poly.entity_id
_entity_poly.type
_entity_poly.pdbx_seq_one_letter_code
_entity_poly.pdbx_strand_id
1 'polypeptide(L)'
;MWVLSAFSVAGSATPAGAQPPEADQLSHQENKTTTRNPHGPTLNMPCENCHTATAWRPIKANPEFDHNKTRYPLRGMHEKVECAPCHVKPVFTDVGKNCQDCHADVHQQKMGTNCAACHTVQGWNIAVQQVKDHQNRFPLLGAHAALQCEDCHKGAAIGQFQGLSTACVSCHLKDYQQTQTMGGNVPNHVSAQFPQTCASCHTFDSWFGASVNHAAPPINFPLTNGHANVPCANCHVGGNYNLQIAATDCGHAGCHLTTWQQTTNPQHSAAPTVFPIAKCSNCHSTISWMTATFDHSTTGFPLANSHQLAPAGKVNSCTDCHINNNYNLQIQATDCGNSQCHLNTNYGGGWQGTNSPMHSAAGTAFAAANCSSCHNTVSFLTATFDHSVTGWPLTGSHQMAPAGKVSACTDCHVNNNYNFTSANTDCYGCHQAAWNSTPTFGGNVPNHITAGFPTSLCSQCHDTNAWTDSTFNHANTGFPLTNSHQIAPAGKVTGCDQCHLGNYSSLAIQPTDCGNSQCHLTTWQQTNNPTHSTAGTTFAAANCSTCHNNITWTTAVFDHGTTGWPLTGSHQMAPAGKVSACTDCHVNNNYNFTSANTDCYGCHQAAWNSTPTFGGNVPNHITASFPTSLCSSCHDTVLWSDGKFDHSTTGFPLQGPHMLPPHTTVTGTIGAMVNTCTDCHIGSNYTTGYPTMDCYGCHQTYFTNAQTYGTNVPNHVAANYPTACATCHTTWTTTAWTGAVFNHTAFRIPHNGSSCSDCHINATNYAIFSCINACHTGNSPHANQANTNARHSGVGGYTYNATICVNCHKG
;
A
#
# COMPACT_ATOMS: atom_id res chain seq x y z
N MET A 1 8.90 47.04 49.96
CA MET A 1 8.12 45.93 50.55
C MET A 1 8.72 44.61 50.01
N TRP A 2 9.04 43.58 50.81
CA TRP A 2 8.25 42.81 51.80
C TRP A 2 7.31 41.78 51.13
N VAL A 3 7.30 40.47 51.48
CA VAL A 3 8.10 39.73 52.50
C VAL A 3 7.96 38.17 52.42
N LEU A 4 8.63 37.45 53.35
CA LEU A 4 8.53 36.02 53.77
C LEU A 4 9.16 34.97 52.83
N SER A 5 9.78 33.87 53.27
CA SER A 5 10.12 33.37 54.63
C SER A 5 11.58 32.80 54.63
N ALA A 6 12.42 32.77 55.67
CA ALA A 6 12.35 32.98 57.13
C ALA A 6 12.13 31.74 58.04
N PHE A 7 13.24 31.10 58.45
CA PHE A 7 13.54 30.60 59.82
C PHE A 7 15.07 30.78 60.01
N SER A 8 15.69 31.34 61.07
CA SER A 8 15.41 31.48 62.53
C SER A 8 15.92 30.29 63.37
N VAL A 9 16.59 30.44 64.52
CA VAL A 9 17.09 31.63 65.27
C VAL A 9 18.15 31.26 66.34
N ALA A 10 18.79 32.28 66.96
CA ALA A 10 19.61 32.26 68.20
C ALA A 10 21.07 31.74 68.10
N GLY A 11 22.03 32.17 68.94
CA GLY A 11 21.99 33.18 70.03
C GLY A 11 22.77 32.68 71.26
N SER A 12 23.98 33.19 71.58
CA SER A 12 24.28 34.46 72.27
C SER A 12 24.08 34.44 73.80
N ALA A 13 25.16 34.21 74.57
CA ALA A 13 25.36 34.73 75.93
C ALA A 13 26.81 34.50 76.45
N THR A 14 27.33 35.45 77.22
CA THR A 14 28.42 35.27 78.21
C THR A 14 27.80 35.20 79.62
N PRO A 15 28.50 34.75 80.69
CA PRO A 15 29.27 35.68 81.54
C PRO A 15 30.46 35.06 82.33
N ALA A 16 31.03 35.82 83.27
CA ALA A 16 31.91 35.37 84.37
C ALA A 16 31.13 34.54 85.43
N GLY A 17 31.69 33.89 86.46
CA GLY A 17 33.06 33.81 87.01
C GLY A 17 33.10 34.22 88.51
N ALA A 18 33.75 33.45 89.40
CA ALA A 18 33.79 33.73 90.86
C ALA A 18 34.93 33.01 91.67
N GLN A 19 35.25 33.57 92.86
CA GLN A 19 36.03 33.04 94.02
C GLN A 19 35.12 33.14 95.29
N PRO A 20 35.55 33.07 96.58
CA PRO A 20 36.72 32.46 97.27
C PRO A 20 36.23 31.19 98.03
N PRO A 21 36.35 30.92 99.38
CA PRO A 21 37.19 31.45 100.50
C PRO A 21 38.70 31.13 100.37
N GLU A 22 39.65 31.36 101.29
CA GLU A 22 39.75 31.84 102.71
C GLU A 22 39.50 30.87 103.91
N ALA A 23 40.59 30.55 104.64
CA ALA A 23 40.63 30.46 106.11
C ALA A 23 42.09 30.47 106.68
N ASP A 24 42.35 31.44 107.57
CA ASP A 24 43.33 31.49 108.67
C ASP A 24 44.88 31.53 108.43
N GLN A 25 45.62 31.79 109.53
CA GLN A 25 46.95 32.41 109.58
C GLN A 25 48.03 31.66 110.41
N LEU A 26 49.30 31.91 110.07
CA LEU A 26 50.53 31.79 110.89
C LEU A 26 50.99 30.41 111.43
N SER A 27 52.14 29.92 110.93
CA SER A 27 53.38 29.87 111.74
C SER A 27 54.68 29.60 110.94
N HIS A 28 55.75 30.31 111.34
CA HIS A 28 57.21 30.10 111.15
C HIS A 28 57.83 29.59 109.81
N GLN A 29 58.45 30.54 109.09
CA GLN A 29 59.82 30.55 108.50
C GLN A 29 60.32 29.29 107.72
N GLU A 30 60.64 29.31 106.42
CA GLU A 30 61.41 30.25 105.54
C GLU A 30 62.89 30.42 105.92
N ASN A 31 63.86 30.23 105.03
CA ASN A 31 63.97 30.80 103.68
C ASN A 31 64.55 29.79 102.63
N LYS A 32 64.18 29.91 101.34
CA LYS A 32 64.64 29.04 100.23
C LYS A 32 65.19 29.85 99.05
N THR A 33 66.35 29.45 98.52
CA THR A 33 66.86 29.94 97.24
C THR A 33 66.15 29.27 96.06
N THR A 34 65.68 30.06 95.08
CA THR A 34 64.94 29.58 93.91
C THR A 34 65.82 29.58 92.66
N THR A 35 65.89 28.45 91.95
CA THR A 35 66.48 28.37 90.61
C THR A 35 65.54 28.99 89.58
N ARG A 36 66.03 29.96 88.81
CA ARG A 36 65.23 30.74 87.84
C ARG A 36 65.32 30.13 86.45
N ASN A 37 64.20 29.65 85.90
CA ASN A 37 64.16 29.04 84.57
C ASN A 37 64.58 30.06 83.47
N PRO A 38 65.66 29.81 82.69
CA PRO A 38 66.11 30.72 81.63
C PRO A 38 65.15 30.78 80.44
N HIS A 39 64.19 29.86 80.33
CA HIS A 39 63.18 29.81 79.28
C HIS A 39 61.89 30.59 79.61
N GLY A 40 61.88 31.30 80.75
CA GLY A 40 60.71 32.02 81.26
C GLY A 40 59.74 31.13 82.05
N PRO A 41 58.73 31.72 82.70
CA PRO A 41 57.78 30.99 83.56
C PRO A 41 56.75 30.16 82.77
N THR A 42 56.68 30.32 81.45
CA THR A 42 55.63 29.74 80.60
C THR A 42 55.99 28.40 79.95
N LEU A 43 57.24 27.93 80.03
CA LEU A 43 57.64 26.65 79.47
C LEU A 43 57.29 25.50 80.44
N ASN A 44 56.05 25.01 80.36
CA ASN A 44 55.56 23.88 81.16
C ASN A 44 55.89 22.53 80.49
N MET A 45 57.18 22.18 80.41
CA MET A 45 57.70 20.93 79.85
C MET A 45 58.92 20.46 80.68
N PRO A 46 59.12 19.15 80.90
CA PRO A 46 60.30 18.66 81.62
C PRO A 46 61.59 19.05 80.92
N CYS A 47 62.63 19.41 81.71
CA CYS A 47 63.94 19.79 81.18
C CYS A 47 64.54 18.69 80.28
N GLU A 48 64.31 17.43 80.66
CA GLU A 48 64.85 16.23 80.00
C GLU A 48 64.35 16.05 78.57
N ASN A 49 63.27 16.71 78.15
CA ASN A 49 62.77 16.65 76.77
C ASN A 49 63.74 17.33 75.80
N CYS A 50 64.49 18.35 76.26
CA CYS A 50 65.39 19.15 75.43
C CYS A 50 66.84 19.08 75.88
N HIS A 51 67.09 18.99 77.19
CA HIS A 51 68.44 18.97 77.77
C HIS A 51 68.90 17.54 78.08
N THR A 52 70.17 17.40 78.47
CA THR A 52 70.70 16.15 79.02
C THR A 52 71.20 16.39 80.43
N ALA A 53 71.15 15.36 81.29
CA ALA A 53 71.73 15.44 82.64
C ALA A 53 73.24 15.78 82.64
N THR A 54 73.92 15.55 81.52
CA THR A 54 75.35 15.83 81.34
C THR A 54 75.63 17.29 80.90
N ALA A 55 74.74 17.90 80.12
CA ALA A 55 74.93 19.25 79.56
C ALA A 55 73.63 19.93 79.11
N TRP A 56 73.58 21.25 79.32
CA TRP A 56 72.51 22.17 78.89
C TRP A 56 72.71 22.73 77.46
N ARG A 57 73.90 22.55 76.88
CA ARG A 57 74.24 22.93 75.49
C ARG A 57 75.28 21.95 74.92
N PRO A 58 75.15 21.46 73.68
CA PRO A 58 73.95 21.54 72.84
C PRO A 58 72.74 20.84 73.48
N ILE A 59 71.54 21.14 72.99
CA ILE A 59 70.32 20.38 73.31
C ILE A 59 70.36 18.99 72.66
N LYS A 60 69.46 18.09 73.07
CA LYS A 60 69.19 16.82 72.40
C LYS A 60 69.03 17.03 70.89
N ALA A 61 69.71 16.23 70.07
CA ALA A 61 69.65 16.31 68.61
C ALA A 61 68.25 15.99 68.03
N ASN A 62 67.38 15.34 68.82
CA ASN A 62 65.96 15.22 68.57
C ASN A 62 65.21 15.54 69.88
N PRO A 63 64.78 16.80 70.10
CA PRO A 63 64.00 17.17 71.27
C PRO A 63 62.62 16.53 71.27
N GLU A 64 62.11 16.16 72.44
CA GLU A 64 60.76 15.60 72.61
C GLU A 64 59.71 16.71 72.65
N PHE A 65 59.62 17.45 71.54
CA PHE A 65 58.78 18.62 71.32
C PHE A 65 58.23 18.64 69.89
N ASP A 66 56.93 18.89 69.74
CA ASP A 66 56.25 18.87 68.44
C ASP A 66 55.80 20.28 68.02
N HIS A 67 56.53 20.87 67.08
CA HIS A 67 56.27 22.22 66.59
C HIS A 67 54.90 22.37 65.89
N ASN A 68 54.25 21.27 65.47
CA ASN A 68 52.90 21.30 64.90
C ASN A 68 51.82 21.73 65.92
N LYS A 69 52.08 21.51 67.21
CA LYS A 69 51.16 21.84 68.31
C LYS A 69 51.31 23.28 68.81
N THR A 70 52.14 24.09 68.15
CA THR A 70 52.41 25.49 68.49
C THR A 70 51.52 26.46 67.71
N ARG A 71 51.71 27.77 67.92
CA ARG A 71 51.02 28.83 67.19
C ARG A 71 51.57 29.07 65.76
N TYR A 72 52.66 28.41 65.38
CA TYR A 72 53.25 28.47 64.05
C TYR A 72 53.79 27.08 63.65
N PRO A 73 53.01 26.24 62.95
CA PRO A 73 53.48 24.94 62.49
C PRO A 73 54.54 25.13 61.40
N LEU A 74 55.75 24.58 61.60
CA LEU A 74 56.81 24.63 60.58
C LEU A 74 56.36 23.89 59.32
N ARG A 75 56.46 24.55 58.16
CA ARG A 75 56.05 24.02 56.86
C ARG A 75 57.06 24.39 55.78
N GLY A 76 57.32 23.47 54.87
CA GLY A 76 58.24 23.67 53.74
C GLY A 76 59.65 24.01 54.21
N MET A 77 60.21 25.12 53.73
CA MET A 77 61.58 25.53 54.06
C MET A 77 61.78 25.78 55.56
N HIS A 78 60.73 26.13 56.30
CA HIS A 78 60.79 26.35 57.75
C HIS A 78 61.02 25.07 58.56
N GLU A 79 60.76 23.87 58.00
CA GLU A 79 60.96 22.58 58.69
C GLU A 79 62.43 22.26 58.95
N LYS A 80 63.36 23.00 58.31
CA LYS A 80 64.81 22.82 58.42
C LYS A 80 65.52 24.05 59.03
N VAL A 81 64.77 24.97 59.63
CA VAL A 81 65.32 26.16 60.28
C VAL A 81 65.64 25.82 61.74
N GLU A 82 66.88 26.10 62.13
CA GLU A 82 67.35 25.93 63.51
C GLU A 82 66.52 26.75 64.51
N CYS A 83 66.51 26.32 65.77
CA CYS A 83 65.70 26.99 66.81
C CYS A 83 66.12 28.45 67.05
N ALA A 84 67.42 28.77 66.95
CA ALA A 84 67.97 30.08 67.31
C ALA A 84 67.61 31.24 66.36
N PRO A 85 67.57 31.08 65.02
CA PRO A 85 67.00 32.06 64.09
C PRO A 85 65.61 32.60 64.47
N CYS A 86 64.73 31.78 65.04
CA CYS A 86 63.42 32.21 65.52
C CYS A 86 63.46 32.62 67.00
N HIS A 87 64.03 31.78 67.86
CA HIS A 87 64.17 32.01 69.30
C HIS A 87 65.51 32.68 69.63
N VAL A 88 65.68 33.93 69.18
CA VAL A 88 66.89 34.75 69.40
C VAL A 88 67.16 34.96 70.91
N LYS A 89 66.09 35.02 71.71
CA LYS A 89 66.13 34.81 73.16
C LYS A 89 65.68 33.38 73.47
N PRO A 90 66.18 32.71 74.52
CA PRO A 90 65.76 31.35 74.90
C PRO A 90 64.31 31.25 75.45
N VAL A 91 63.48 32.28 75.28
CA VAL A 91 62.09 32.37 75.75
C VAL A 91 61.15 31.98 74.61
N PHE A 92 60.59 30.77 74.67
CA PHE A 92 59.85 30.18 73.55
C PHE A 92 58.47 30.81 73.25
N THR A 93 58.04 31.79 74.04
CA THR A 93 56.75 32.50 73.90
C THR A 93 56.85 33.90 73.29
N ASP A 94 58.07 34.40 73.02
CA ASP A 94 58.37 35.77 72.57
C ASP A 94 58.88 35.79 71.12
N VAL A 95 58.07 35.27 70.17
CA VAL A 95 58.39 35.20 68.73
C VAL A 95 57.17 35.54 67.87
N GLY A 96 57.40 36.21 66.75
CA GLY A 96 56.39 36.52 65.73
C GLY A 96 55.87 35.30 64.97
N LYS A 97 54.92 35.53 64.06
CA LYS A 97 54.29 34.46 63.24
C LYS A 97 53.90 34.90 61.83
N ASN A 98 54.10 36.17 61.49
CA ASN A 98 53.85 36.72 60.16
C ASN A 98 55.18 36.78 59.39
N CYS A 99 55.14 36.78 58.05
CA CYS A 99 56.36 36.73 57.23
C CYS A 99 57.32 37.88 57.53
N GLN A 100 56.81 39.11 57.69
CA GLN A 100 57.62 40.30 57.99
C GLN A 100 58.21 40.34 59.41
N ASP A 101 57.80 39.44 60.30
CA ASP A 101 58.35 39.37 61.66
C ASP A 101 59.77 38.73 61.65
N CYS A 102 60.10 37.97 60.58
CA CYS A 102 61.36 37.26 60.41
C CYS A 102 62.10 37.61 59.09
N HIS A 103 61.38 38.06 58.05
CA HIS A 103 61.93 38.34 56.72
C HIS A 103 61.85 39.83 56.37
N ALA A 104 62.96 40.38 55.86
CA ALA A 104 63.00 41.75 55.35
C ALA A 104 62.21 41.86 54.03
N ASP A 105 61.30 42.83 53.94
CA ASP A 105 60.52 43.05 52.73
C ASP A 105 61.31 43.80 51.65
N VAL A 106 61.60 43.10 50.55
CA VAL A 106 62.26 43.66 49.36
C VAL A 106 61.37 44.64 48.57
N HIS A 107 60.05 44.60 48.76
CA HIS A 107 59.09 45.48 48.08
C HIS A 107 58.93 46.86 48.74
N GLN A 108 59.81 47.22 49.67
CA GLN A 108 59.88 48.53 50.31
C GLN A 108 58.57 48.92 51.03
N GLN A 109 57.90 47.93 51.64
CA GLN A 109 56.60 48.02 52.35
C GLN A 109 55.39 48.37 51.46
N LYS A 110 55.55 48.44 50.13
CA LYS A 110 54.50 48.88 49.20
C LYS A 110 53.44 47.81 48.90
N MET A 111 53.73 46.54 49.21
CA MET A 111 52.83 45.39 48.99
C MET A 111 51.99 45.00 50.22
N GLY A 112 52.16 45.70 51.34
CA GLY A 112 51.54 45.32 52.62
C GLY A 112 52.11 44.03 53.22
N THR A 113 51.44 43.48 54.23
CA THR A 113 51.94 42.34 55.02
C THR A 113 51.48 40.96 54.51
N ASN A 114 50.66 40.89 53.46
CA ASN A 114 50.17 39.62 52.92
C ASN A 114 51.14 39.00 51.91
N CYS A 115 52.37 38.70 52.35
CA CYS A 115 53.40 38.06 51.52
C CYS A 115 52.93 36.73 50.91
N ALA A 116 52.02 36.03 51.61
CA ALA A 116 51.39 34.78 51.19
C ALA A 116 50.46 34.91 49.96
N ALA A 117 50.17 36.13 49.48
CA ALA A 117 49.48 36.33 48.22
C ALA A 117 50.33 35.90 47.01
N CYS A 118 51.66 36.06 47.07
CA CYS A 118 52.58 35.79 45.96
C CYS A 118 53.60 34.69 46.29
N HIS A 119 54.14 34.69 47.51
CA HIS A 119 55.20 33.79 47.96
C HIS A 119 54.62 32.68 48.86
N THR A 120 55.35 31.59 49.06
CA THR A 120 54.88 30.49 49.92
C THR A 120 55.96 30.01 50.88
N VAL A 121 55.56 29.22 51.88
CA VAL A 121 56.49 28.52 52.77
C VAL A 121 57.39 27.50 52.07
N GLN A 122 57.13 27.19 50.79
CA GLN A 122 57.98 26.36 49.93
C GLN A 122 59.04 27.17 49.16
N GLY A 123 58.93 28.51 49.13
CA GLY A 123 59.91 29.38 48.49
C GLY A 123 59.35 30.75 48.09
N TRP A 124 60.28 31.68 47.83
CA TRP A 124 60.00 33.07 47.43
C TRP A 124 59.66 33.26 45.94
N ASN A 125 59.70 32.19 45.14
CA ASN A 125 59.22 32.23 43.75
C ASN A 125 57.70 32.46 43.72
N ILE A 126 57.23 33.28 42.78
CA ILE A 126 55.81 33.65 42.69
C ILE A 126 54.96 32.42 42.32
N ALA A 127 54.02 32.07 43.18
CA ALA A 127 53.38 30.76 43.18
C ALA A 127 52.13 30.68 42.29
N VAL A 128 52.36 30.46 40.98
CA VAL A 128 51.43 29.86 39.99
C VAL A 128 50.11 30.59 39.69
N GLN A 129 49.39 31.15 40.67
CA GLN A 129 48.05 31.68 40.45
C GLN A 129 48.05 32.99 39.64
N GLN A 130 48.95 33.94 39.96
CA GLN A 130 49.14 35.13 39.10
C GLN A 130 49.57 34.76 37.67
N VAL A 131 50.28 33.64 37.48
CA VAL A 131 50.69 33.13 36.17
C VAL A 131 49.49 32.53 35.41
N LYS A 132 48.54 31.88 36.10
CA LYS A 132 47.27 31.45 35.50
C LYS A 132 46.42 32.63 35.08
N ASP A 133 46.37 33.71 35.87
CA ASP A 133 45.51 34.86 35.58
C ASP A 133 45.88 35.55 34.23
N HIS A 134 47.14 35.43 33.79
CA HIS A 134 47.60 35.85 32.47
C HIS A 134 46.99 35.04 31.31
N GLN A 135 46.62 33.77 31.51
CA GLN A 135 46.08 32.88 30.46
C GLN A 135 44.80 33.44 29.82
N ASN A 136 44.06 34.29 30.53
CA ASN A 136 42.83 34.91 30.03
C ASN A 136 43.04 36.10 29.07
N ARG A 137 44.28 36.61 28.91
CA ARG A 137 44.55 37.78 28.03
C ARG A 137 45.87 37.74 27.25
N PHE A 138 46.94 37.24 27.86
CA PHE A 138 48.25 37.06 27.22
C PHE A 138 48.94 35.84 27.83
N PRO A 139 48.72 34.62 27.28
CA PRO A 139 49.28 33.40 27.81
C PRO A 139 50.81 33.47 27.90
N LEU A 140 51.38 33.23 29.08
CA LEU A 140 52.83 33.17 29.24
C LEU A 140 53.31 31.78 28.76
N LEU A 141 53.67 31.71 27.47
CA LEU A 141 54.09 30.50 26.77
C LEU A 141 55.44 30.73 26.06
N GLY A 142 56.21 29.65 25.88
CA GLY A 142 57.55 29.70 25.29
C GLY A 142 58.47 30.65 26.04
N ALA A 143 59.23 31.47 25.33
CA ALA A 143 60.15 32.45 25.92
C ALA A 143 59.46 33.46 26.86
N HIS A 144 58.19 33.80 26.63
CA HIS A 144 57.43 34.73 27.48
C HIS A 144 57.22 34.20 28.91
N ALA A 145 57.29 32.88 29.11
CA ALA A 145 57.20 32.26 30.44
C ALA A 145 58.50 32.36 31.27
N ALA A 146 59.62 32.80 30.67
CA ALA A 146 60.91 32.94 31.33
C ALA A 146 61.28 34.39 31.70
N LEU A 147 60.50 35.38 31.24
CA LEU A 147 60.70 36.79 31.54
C LEU A 147 60.31 37.11 33.00
N GLN A 148 60.97 38.10 33.59
CA GLN A 148 60.60 38.63 34.91
C GLN A 148 59.41 39.59 34.78
N CYS A 149 58.65 39.78 35.87
CA CYS A 149 57.45 40.62 35.83
C CYS A 149 57.73 42.06 35.39
N GLU A 150 58.90 42.60 35.79
CA GLU A 150 59.40 43.93 35.44
C GLU A 150 59.95 44.05 34.01
N ASP A 151 60.20 42.94 33.29
CA ASP A 151 60.59 43.00 31.88
C ASP A 151 59.44 43.57 31.03
N CYS A 152 58.21 43.17 31.35
CA CYS A 152 56.98 43.69 30.75
C CYS A 152 56.40 44.87 31.57
N HIS A 153 56.05 44.65 32.83
CA HIS A 153 55.39 45.65 33.67
C HIS A 153 56.41 46.51 34.44
N LYS A 154 56.86 47.61 33.81
CA LYS A 154 57.76 48.58 34.45
C LYS A 154 57.09 49.18 35.70
N GLY A 155 57.50 48.70 36.87
CA GLY A 155 56.88 49.00 38.17
C GLY A 155 56.41 47.77 38.97
N ALA A 156 56.45 46.55 38.42
CA ALA A 156 56.02 45.32 39.09
C ALA A 156 56.71 45.08 40.45
N ALA A 157 58.01 45.36 40.56
CA ALA A 157 58.78 45.25 41.79
C ALA A 157 58.28 46.13 42.95
N ILE A 158 57.41 47.11 42.68
CA ILE A 158 56.71 47.95 43.67
C ILE A 158 55.18 47.84 43.55
N GLY A 159 54.66 46.75 42.98
CA GLY A 159 53.22 46.45 42.86
C GLY A 159 52.48 47.16 41.73
N GLN A 160 53.17 47.91 40.86
CA GLN A 160 52.53 48.71 39.82
C GLN A 160 52.38 47.93 38.51
N PHE A 161 51.24 47.25 38.36
CA PHE A 161 50.87 46.53 37.15
C PHE A 161 49.95 47.37 36.27
N GLN A 162 50.54 48.01 35.24
CA GLN A 162 49.76 48.69 34.19
C GLN A 162 49.30 47.69 33.12
N GLY A 163 48.12 47.95 32.53
CA GLY A 163 47.60 47.16 31.41
C GLY A 163 48.41 47.36 30.14
N LEU A 164 48.96 46.30 29.57
CA LEU A 164 49.78 46.32 28.36
C LEU A 164 48.97 45.91 27.12
N SER A 165 49.48 46.30 25.95
CA SER A 165 49.01 45.79 24.65
C SER A 165 49.37 44.30 24.51
N THR A 166 48.45 43.51 23.96
CA THR A 166 48.64 42.08 23.66
C THR A 166 49.04 41.82 22.20
N ALA A 167 49.13 42.87 21.36
CA ALA A 167 49.55 42.74 19.97
C ALA A 167 51.09 42.62 19.89
N CYS A 168 51.60 41.56 19.26
CA CYS A 168 53.03 41.22 19.23
C CYS A 168 53.94 42.41 18.86
N VAL A 169 53.51 43.23 17.90
CA VAL A 169 54.27 44.39 17.40
C VAL A 169 54.50 45.48 18.46
N SER A 170 53.68 45.61 19.52
CA SER A 170 53.94 46.63 20.56
C SER A 170 55.21 46.37 21.37
N CYS A 171 55.74 45.13 21.32
CA CYS A 171 57.08 44.79 21.83
C CYS A 171 58.06 44.55 20.67
N HIS A 172 57.64 43.78 19.65
CA HIS A 172 58.50 43.29 18.56
C HIS A 172 58.59 44.22 17.33
N LEU A 173 58.18 45.50 17.41
CA LEU A 173 58.32 46.46 16.31
C LEU A 173 59.76 46.59 15.83
N LYS A 174 60.73 46.60 16.77
CA LYS A 174 62.15 46.65 16.44
C LYS A 174 62.59 45.42 15.65
N ASP A 175 62.15 44.24 16.07
CA ASP A 175 62.51 42.97 15.43
C ASP A 175 61.91 42.91 14.01
N TYR A 176 60.64 43.29 13.86
CA TYR A 176 59.97 43.47 12.56
C TYR A 176 60.71 44.46 11.63
N GLN A 177 61.30 45.53 12.18
CA GLN A 177 62.11 46.51 11.42
C GLN A 177 63.53 46.01 11.11
N GLN A 178 64.00 44.94 11.76
CA GLN A 178 65.40 44.51 11.74
C GLN A 178 65.58 43.02 11.38
N THR A 179 64.57 42.38 10.78
CA THR A 179 64.61 40.94 10.43
C THR A 179 65.78 40.58 9.52
N GLN A 180 66.18 41.49 8.62
CA GLN A 180 67.38 41.38 7.78
C GLN A 180 68.71 41.27 8.54
N THR A 181 68.73 41.53 9.85
CA THR A 181 69.93 41.39 10.71
C THR A 181 69.90 40.15 11.61
N MET A 182 68.79 39.40 11.63
CA MET A 182 68.63 38.24 12.55
C MET A 182 69.25 36.93 12.03
N GLY A 183 69.76 36.91 10.80
CA GLY A 183 70.48 35.78 10.22
C GLY A 183 69.58 34.67 9.66
N GLY A 184 70.18 33.77 8.87
CA GLY A 184 69.45 32.75 8.12
C GLY A 184 68.61 33.33 6.97
N ASN A 185 67.76 32.51 6.35
CA ASN A 185 66.91 32.90 5.22
C ASN A 185 65.63 33.63 5.68
N VAL A 186 65.77 34.64 6.55
CA VAL A 186 64.63 35.44 7.05
C VAL A 186 64.38 36.62 6.10
N PRO A 187 63.18 36.76 5.49
CA PRO A 187 62.88 37.90 4.63
C PRO A 187 62.90 39.23 5.38
N ASN A 188 63.31 40.31 4.71
CA ASN A 188 63.14 41.67 5.22
C ASN A 188 61.64 42.03 5.20
N HIS A 189 61.02 42.09 6.38
CA HIS A 189 59.56 42.27 6.49
C HIS A 189 59.09 43.66 6.04
N VAL A 190 59.93 44.69 6.22
CA VAL A 190 59.61 46.07 5.82
C VAL A 190 59.65 46.21 4.30
N SER A 191 60.68 45.70 3.62
CA SER A 191 60.75 45.79 2.15
C SER A 191 59.78 44.84 1.44
N ALA A 192 59.39 43.72 2.08
CA ALA A 192 58.33 42.83 1.61
C ALA A 192 56.91 43.41 1.85
N GLN A 193 56.80 44.51 2.61
CA GLN A 193 55.54 45.10 3.07
C GLN A 193 54.61 44.12 3.81
N PHE A 194 55.18 43.19 4.59
CA PHE A 194 54.37 42.25 5.38
C PHE A 194 53.53 42.99 6.46
N PRO A 195 52.31 42.51 6.77
CA PRO A 195 51.48 43.13 7.80
C PRO A 195 52.05 42.89 9.20
N GLN A 196 51.76 43.81 10.14
CA GLN A 196 52.16 43.70 11.54
C GLN A 196 51.34 42.66 12.34
N THR A 197 50.46 41.91 11.68
CA THR A 197 49.62 40.85 12.26
C THR A 197 50.39 39.53 12.35
N CYS A 198 51.49 39.49 13.12
CA CYS A 198 52.46 38.38 13.15
C CYS A 198 51.84 36.97 13.20
N ALA A 199 50.73 36.79 13.90
CA ALA A 199 50.00 35.53 14.04
C ALA A 199 49.36 34.98 12.75
N SER A 200 49.37 35.73 11.63
CA SER A 200 49.00 35.19 10.31
C SER A 200 50.08 34.30 9.68
N CYS A 201 51.31 34.34 10.24
CA CYS A 201 52.49 33.67 9.68
C CYS A 201 53.26 32.86 10.74
N HIS A 202 53.42 33.40 11.96
CA HIS A 202 54.20 32.81 13.06
C HIS A 202 53.28 32.26 14.16
N THR A 203 53.75 31.27 14.92
CA THR A 203 53.03 30.77 16.09
C THR A 203 53.40 31.57 17.34
N PHE A 204 52.58 31.48 18.39
CA PHE A 204 52.80 32.24 19.63
C PHE A 204 54.03 31.75 20.42
N ASP A 205 54.42 30.50 20.23
CA ASP A 205 55.55 29.83 20.86
C ASP A 205 56.84 29.81 19.99
N SER A 206 56.74 30.06 18.67
CA SER A 206 57.88 30.03 17.75
C SER A 206 57.77 31.05 16.62
N TRP A 207 58.83 31.85 16.47
CA TRP A 207 59.05 32.68 15.27
C TRP A 207 59.57 31.87 14.06
N PHE A 208 60.11 30.68 14.28
CA PHE A 208 60.59 29.78 13.22
C PHE A 208 59.47 28.92 12.64
N GLY A 209 59.62 28.52 11.37
CA GLY A 209 58.63 27.66 10.69
C GLY A 209 57.40 28.41 10.14
N ALA A 210 57.54 29.72 9.88
CA ALA A 210 56.43 30.57 9.44
C ALA A 210 55.75 30.05 8.16
N SER A 211 54.41 30.04 8.14
CA SER A 211 53.61 29.53 7.02
C SER A 211 52.37 30.39 6.77
N VAL A 212 51.97 30.56 5.51
CA VAL A 212 50.90 31.51 5.10
C VAL A 212 49.73 30.74 4.49
N ASN A 213 48.62 30.66 5.22
CA ASN A 213 47.38 30.08 4.70
C ASN A 213 46.62 31.11 3.84
N HIS A 214 46.85 31.08 2.53
CA HIS A 214 46.22 31.98 1.57
C HIS A 214 44.69 31.82 1.47
N ALA A 215 44.14 30.68 1.86
CA ALA A 215 42.69 30.43 1.83
C ALA A 215 41.94 30.98 3.06
N ALA A 216 42.64 31.42 4.10
CA ALA A 216 42.04 31.94 5.33
C ALA A 216 41.96 33.49 5.34
N PRO A 217 41.05 34.08 6.15
CA PRO A 217 41.07 35.51 6.41
C PRO A 217 42.40 35.95 7.06
N PRO A 218 42.96 37.11 6.70
CA PRO A 218 42.37 38.14 5.84
C PRO A 218 42.59 37.92 4.33
N ILE A 219 43.36 36.91 3.91
CA ILE A 219 43.84 36.76 2.52
C ILE A 219 42.73 36.29 1.58
N ASN A 220 41.95 35.28 1.97
CA ASN A 220 40.78 34.78 1.24
C ASN A 220 41.00 34.49 -0.27
N PHE A 221 42.21 34.08 -0.67
CA PHE A 221 42.58 33.73 -2.05
C PHE A 221 43.10 32.29 -2.12
N PRO A 222 42.22 31.28 -2.24
CA PRO A 222 42.63 29.87 -2.25
C PRO A 222 43.47 29.53 -3.50
N LEU A 223 44.78 29.33 -3.31
CA LEU A 223 45.72 28.89 -4.35
C LEU A 223 45.35 27.49 -4.84
N THR A 224 44.51 27.44 -5.87
CA THR A 224 43.85 26.22 -6.37
C THR A 224 44.26 25.93 -7.80
N ASN A 225 44.48 24.65 -8.09
CA ASN A 225 44.82 24.12 -9.42
C ASN A 225 45.93 24.93 -10.12
N GLY A 226 45.61 25.72 -11.15
CA GLY A 226 46.58 26.54 -11.88
C GLY A 226 47.37 27.51 -11.00
N HIS A 227 46.77 28.03 -9.91
CA HIS A 227 47.45 28.94 -8.96
C HIS A 227 48.28 28.23 -7.90
N ALA A 228 48.11 26.91 -7.69
CA ALA A 228 48.79 26.17 -6.62
C ALA A 228 50.30 25.99 -6.86
N ASN A 229 50.74 26.08 -8.12
CA ASN A 229 52.13 25.84 -8.54
C ASN A 229 52.81 27.10 -9.14
N VAL A 230 52.22 28.29 -8.95
CA VAL A 230 52.76 29.55 -9.48
C VAL A 230 53.88 30.05 -8.55
N PRO A 231 55.08 30.40 -9.08
CA PRO A 231 56.15 31.01 -8.27
C PRO A 231 55.69 32.32 -7.62
N CYS A 232 55.97 32.50 -6.33
CA CYS A 232 55.46 33.62 -5.53
C CYS A 232 55.71 34.99 -6.16
N ALA A 233 56.84 35.18 -6.83
CA ALA A 233 57.22 36.43 -7.50
C ALA A 233 56.33 36.82 -8.69
N ASN A 234 55.58 35.87 -9.28
CA ASN A 234 54.64 36.14 -10.37
C ASN A 234 53.37 36.84 -9.86
N CYS A 235 52.99 36.61 -8.61
CA CYS A 235 51.91 37.32 -7.93
C CYS A 235 52.46 38.55 -7.19
N HIS A 236 53.49 38.36 -6.37
CA HIS A 236 54.14 39.38 -5.55
C HIS A 236 55.16 40.20 -6.33
N VAL A 237 54.69 40.80 -7.43
CA VAL A 237 55.49 41.64 -8.33
C VAL A 237 56.14 42.78 -7.55
N GLY A 238 57.42 43.03 -7.82
CA GLY A 238 58.22 44.02 -7.07
C GLY A 238 58.52 43.65 -5.61
N GLY A 239 58.14 42.44 -5.17
CA GLY A 239 58.27 42.02 -3.77
C GLY A 239 57.15 42.50 -2.85
N ASN A 240 56.02 42.97 -3.40
CA ASN A 240 54.87 43.38 -2.59
C ASN A 240 54.02 42.17 -2.14
N TYR A 241 54.03 41.88 -0.83
CA TYR A 241 53.21 40.82 -0.23
C TYR A 241 51.88 41.31 0.37
N ASN A 242 51.57 42.61 0.28
CA ASN A 242 50.29 43.20 0.65
C ASN A 242 49.42 43.44 -0.61
N LEU A 243 49.09 42.37 -1.31
CA LEU A 243 48.19 42.43 -2.48
C LEU A 243 46.73 42.45 -2.03
N GLN A 244 45.99 43.48 -2.45
CA GLN A 244 44.57 43.66 -2.15
C GLN A 244 43.71 43.35 -3.39
N ILE A 245 43.80 42.10 -3.88
CA ILE A 245 43.11 41.63 -5.09
C ILE A 245 41.93 40.74 -4.65
N ALA A 246 40.73 41.02 -5.18
CA ALA A 246 39.57 40.17 -4.91
C ALA A 246 39.65 38.86 -5.72
N ALA A 247 39.33 37.72 -5.11
CA ALA A 247 39.41 36.40 -5.76
C ALA A 247 38.51 36.21 -7.00
N THR A 248 37.62 37.16 -7.30
CA THR A 248 36.77 37.18 -8.50
C THR A 248 37.36 37.98 -9.67
N ASP A 249 38.31 38.87 -9.38
CA ASP A 249 38.97 39.74 -10.37
C ASP A 249 40.22 39.06 -10.91
N CYS A 250 40.25 38.83 -12.21
CA CYS A 250 41.36 38.13 -12.87
C CYS A 250 42.18 39.06 -13.77
N GLY A 251 41.81 40.33 -13.92
CA GLY A 251 42.43 41.19 -14.92
C GLY A 251 42.59 42.68 -14.59
N HIS A 252 41.95 43.27 -13.56
CA HIS A 252 42.38 44.62 -13.12
C HIS A 252 43.75 44.58 -12.45
N ALA A 253 44.08 43.47 -11.77
CA ALA A 253 45.44 43.15 -11.34
C ALA A 253 46.46 42.94 -12.50
N GLY A 254 46.04 43.00 -13.77
CA GLY A 254 46.88 42.81 -14.95
C GLY A 254 47.19 41.36 -15.30
N CYS A 255 47.12 40.42 -14.34
CA CYS A 255 47.58 39.03 -14.48
C CYS A 255 47.04 38.28 -15.70
N HIS A 256 45.73 38.33 -15.97
CA HIS A 256 45.11 37.70 -17.15
C HIS A 256 44.49 38.70 -18.13
N LEU A 257 44.86 40.00 -18.05
CA LEU A 257 44.33 41.05 -18.93
C LEU A 257 44.57 40.71 -20.42
N THR A 258 45.79 40.32 -20.77
CA THR A 258 46.17 39.92 -22.14
C THR A 258 45.36 38.72 -22.62
N THR A 259 45.15 37.71 -21.76
CA THR A 259 44.35 36.53 -22.08
C THR A 259 42.88 36.88 -22.30
N TRP A 260 42.31 37.73 -21.45
CA TRP A 260 40.93 38.25 -21.60
C TRP A 260 40.77 39.02 -22.92
N GLN A 261 41.73 39.88 -23.27
CA GLN A 261 41.71 40.65 -24.52
C GLN A 261 41.81 39.76 -25.78
N GLN A 262 42.62 38.70 -25.71
CA GLN A 262 42.89 37.75 -26.80
C GLN A 262 41.84 36.62 -26.91
N THR A 263 40.87 36.52 -25.99
CA THR A 263 39.82 35.49 -26.09
C THR A 263 38.87 35.81 -27.25
N THR A 264 38.67 34.86 -28.16
CA THR A 264 37.85 35.02 -29.37
C THR A 264 36.49 34.31 -29.32
N ASN A 265 36.29 33.38 -28.38
CA ASN A 265 35.04 32.63 -28.21
C ASN A 265 34.78 32.33 -26.71
N PRO A 266 33.80 32.99 -26.07
CA PRO A 266 33.16 34.24 -26.52
C PRO A 266 34.21 35.36 -26.63
N GLN A 267 34.02 36.32 -27.53
CA GLN A 267 34.94 37.46 -27.61
C GLN A 267 34.67 38.45 -26.48
N HIS A 268 35.32 38.26 -25.33
CA HIS A 268 35.12 39.08 -24.13
C HIS A 268 35.27 40.59 -24.40
N SER A 269 36.24 40.96 -25.24
CA SER A 269 36.53 42.34 -25.64
C SER A 269 35.44 43.00 -26.49
N ALA A 270 34.55 42.22 -27.11
CA ALA A 270 33.42 42.75 -27.89
C ALA A 270 32.20 43.11 -27.03
N ALA A 271 32.07 42.54 -25.82
CA ALA A 271 30.96 42.80 -24.90
C ALA A 271 31.44 42.88 -23.43
N PRO A 272 32.22 43.90 -23.06
CA PRO A 272 32.82 44.02 -21.72
C PRO A 272 31.81 44.21 -20.58
N THR A 273 30.56 44.54 -20.89
CA THR A 273 29.44 44.58 -19.92
C THR A 273 28.89 43.19 -19.61
N VAL A 274 28.95 42.25 -20.56
CA VAL A 274 28.52 40.85 -20.41
C VAL A 274 29.66 39.98 -19.88
N PHE A 275 30.90 40.30 -20.26
CA PHE A 275 32.11 39.60 -19.84
C PHE A 275 33.05 40.49 -18.99
N PRO A 276 32.58 41.05 -17.85
CA PRO A 276 33.32 42.02 -17.06
C PRO A 276 34.56 41.40 -16.41
N ILE A 277 35.71 41.99 -16.70
CA ILE A 277 37.05 41.51 -16.28
C ILE A 277 37.26 41.42 -14.74
N ALA A 278 36.41 42.07 -13.94
CA ALA A 278 36.37 41.95 -12.46
C ALA A 278 35.58 40.75 -11.91
N LYS A 279 34.87 39.99 -12.75
CA LYS A 279 33.94 38.93 -12.32
C LYS A 279 34.03 37.69 -13.20
N CYS A 280 35.23 37.28 -13.58
CA CYS A 280 35.43 36.06 -14.37
C CYS A 280 34.89 34.81 -13.65
N SER A 281 34.81 34.83 -12.31
CA SER A 281 34.16 33.83 -11.46
C SER A 281 32.67 33.58 -11.76
N ASN A 282 32.00 34.47 -12.51
CA ASN A 282 30.62 34.26 -12.96
C ASN A 282 30.53 33.16 -14.04
N CYS A 283 31.63 32.91 -14.76
CA CYS A 283 31.67 31.99 -15.91
C CYS A 283 32.76 30.92 -15.79
N HIS A 284 33.88 31.21 -15.12
CA HIS A 284 35.04 30.32 -15.01
C HIS A 284 35.29 29.88 -13.56
N SER A 285 35.82 28.68 -13.39
CA SER A 285 36.39 28.21 -12.12
C SER A 285 37.91 28.06 -12.24
N THR A 286 38.63 28.16 -11.12
CA THR A 286 40.08 27.85 -11.08
C THR A 286 40.37 26.38 -11.41
N ILE A 287 39.39 25.49 -11.23
CA ILE A 287 39.49 24.05 -11.50
C ILE A 287 39.39 23.75 -12.99
N SER A 288 38.42 24.34 -13.70
CA SER A 288 38.24 24.16 -15.15
C SER A 288 38.17 25.51 -15.87
N TRP A 289 39.33 26.17 -16.01
CA TRP A 289 39.38 27.51 -16.59
C TRP A 289 39.00 27.57 -18.07
N MET A 290 39.33 26.53 -18.84
CA MET A 290 39.04 26.44 -20.28
C MET A 290 37.56 26.12 -20.59
N THR A 291 36.77 25.73 -19.59
CA THR A 291 35.34 25.44 -19.76
C THR A 291 34.52 26.52 -19.04
N ALA A 292 34.08 27.52 -19.80
CA ALA A 292 33.14 28.51 -19.27
C ALA A 292 31.74 27.89 -19.12
N THR A 293 31.08 28.14 -17.99
CA THR A 293 29.68 27.77 -17.74
C THR A 293 28.88 29.04 -17.45
N PHE A 294 27.96 29.40 -18.34
CA PHE A 294 27.08 30.57 -18.17
C PHE A 294 25.60 30.15 -18.15
N ASP A 295 24.91 30.50 -17.07
CA ASP A 295 23.50 30.16 -16.87
C ASP A 295 22.59 31.12 -17.65
N HIS A 296 22.13 30.66 -18.82
CA HIS A 296 21.23 31.41 -19.69
C HIS A 296 19.83 31.62 -19.09
N SER A 297 19.44 30.92 -18.02
CA SER A 297 18.18 31.19 -17.31
C SER A 297 18.18 32.51 -16.55
N THR A 298 19.37 33.10 -16.32
CA THR A 298 19.53 34.47 -15.82
C THR A 298 19.25 35.55 -16.88
N THR A 299 19.02 35.14 -18.14
CA THR A 299 18.70 36.02 -19.28
C THR A 299 17.23 35.87 -19.68
N GLY A 300 16.74 36.78 -20.54
CA GLY A 300 15.40 36.65 -21.15
C GLY A 300 15.25 35.47 -22.14
N PHE A 301 16.31 34.71 -22.41
CA PHE A 301 16.32 33.58 -23.34
C PHE A 301 16.93 32.33 -22.68
N PRO A 302 16.18 31.61 -21.83
CA PRO A 302 16.63 30.35 -21.26
C PRO A 302 16.80 29.29 -22.36
N LEU A 303 18.04 28.83 -22.59
CA LEU A 303 18.28 27.66 -23.42
C LEU A 303 17.54 26.47 -22.81
N ALA A 304 16.71 25.78 -23.60
CA ALA A 304 15.90 24.64 -23.17
C ALA A 304 15.88 23.53 -24.24
N ASN A 305 15.71 22.28 -23.79
CA ASN A 305 15.50 21.11 -24.64
C ASN A 305 16.59 20.97 -25.71
N SER A 306 16.32 21.01 -27.02
CA SER A 306 17.36 20.88 -28.06
C SER A 306 18.47 21.93 -28.00
N HIS A 307 18.24 23.08 -27.36
CA HIS A 307 19.28 24.11 -27.13
C HIS A 307 20.22 23.80 -25.95
N GLN A 308 19.83 22.87 -25.07
CA GLN A 308 20.69 22.31 -24.01
C GLN A 308 21.27 20.95 -24.42
N LEU A 309 20.48 20.16 -25.14
CA LEU A 309 20.73 18.75 -25.49
C LEU A 309 21.33 18.58 -26.89
N ALA A 310 21.93 19.63 -27.45
CA ALA A 310 22.73 19.50 -28.66
C ALA A 310 23.85 18.48 -28.41
N PRO A 311 23.95 17.38 -29.18
CA PRO A 311 25.02 16.43 -29.00
C PRO A 311 26.37 17.13 -29.24
N ALA A 312 27.38 16.76 -28.45
CA ALA A 312 28.72 17.35 -28.51
C ALA A 312 29.21 17.40 -29.97
N GLY A 313 29.31 18.61 -30.54
CA GLY A 313 29.61 18.82 -31.95
C GLY A 313 28.65 19.73 -32.75
N LYS A 314 27.49 20.15 -32.22
CA LYS A 314 26.53 21.01 -32.99
C LYS A 314 26.21 22.42 -32.47
N VAL A 315 26.53 22.74 -31.22
CA VAL A 315 26.64 24.13 -30.74
C VAL A 315 27.97 24.17 -29.99
N ASN A 316 29.01 24.60 -30.70
CA ASN A 316 30.41 24.49 -30.26
C ASN A 316 31.01 25.85 -29.87
N SER A 317 30.30 26.93 -30.18
CA SER A 317 30.76 28.30 -30.01
C SER A 317 29.65 29.21 -29.52
N CYS A 318 29.99 30.20 -28.70
CA CYS A 318 29.05 31.28 -28.39
C CYS A 318 28.62 32.04 -29.66
N THR A 319 29.48 32.07 -30.69
CA THR A 319 29.18 32.70 -31.99
C THR A 319 28.10 31.98 -32.80
N ASP A 320 27.75 30.73 -32.46
CA ASP A 320 26.70 29.96 -33.13
C ASP A 320 25.31 30.55 -32.86
N CYS A 321 25.15 31.23 -31.72
CA CYS A 321 23.94 31.97 -31.36
C CYS A 321 24.17 33.49 -31.35
N HIS A 322 25.32 33.96 -30.86
CA HIS A 322 25.70 35.37 -30.81
C HIS A 322 26.37 35.82 -32.11
N ILE A 323 25.60 35.79 -33.19
CA ILE A 323 26.01 36.24 -34.53
C ILE A 323 26.61 37.65 -34.44
N ASN A 324 27.76 37.87 -35.10
CA ASN A 324 28.53 39.11 -35.07
C ASN A 324 28.91 39.61 -33.66
N ASN A 325 29.05 38.70 -32.69
CA ASN A 325 29.28 39.03 -31.27
C ASN A 325 28.14 39.88 -30.64
N ASN A 326 26.89 39.74 -31.12
CA ASN A 326 25.76 40.36 -30.46
C ASN A 326 25.30 39.54 -29.24
N TYR A 327 25.65 40.00 -28.04
CA TYR A 327 25.24 39.42 -26.76
C TYR A 327 24.01 40.12 -26.14
N ASN A 328 23.36 41.07 -26.85
CA ASN A 328 22.16 41.78 -26.41
C ASN A 328 20.97 41.46 -27.34
N LEU A 329 20.70 40.16 -27.54
CA LEU A 329 19.66 39.65 -28.44
C LEU A 329 18.26 39.81 -27.83
N GLN A 330 17.53 40.85 -28.26
CA GLN A 330 16.12 41.04 -27.92
C GLN A 330 15.22 40.28 -28.92
N ILE A 331 15.14 38.96 -28.76
CA ILE A 331 14.26 38.08 -29.57
C ILE A 331 13.10 37.59 -28.71
N GLN A 332 11.88 37.56 -29.26
CA GLN A 332 10.77 36.83 -28.62
C GLN A 332 10.95 35.32 -28.81
N ALA A 333 10.52 34.52 -27.84
CA ALA A 333 10.70 33.06 -27.87
C ALA A 333 9.98 32.33 -29.02
N THR A 334 9.12 33.05 -29.77
CA THR A 334 8.34 32.55 -30.91
C THR A 334 8.91 32.95 -32.28
N ASP A 335 9.97 33.76 -32.32
CA ASP A 335 10.57 34.36 -33.53
C ASP A 335 11.75 33.55 -34.10
N CYS A 336 11.50 32.30 -34.51
CA CYS A 336 12.57 31.42 -35.00
C CYS A 336 13.23 31.94 -36.29
N GLY A 337 12.45 32.36 -37.29
CA GLY A 337 13.00 32.85 -38.57
C GLY A 337 13.59 34.27 -38.45
N ASN A 338 12.97 35.16 -37.68
CA ASN A 338 13.46 36.53 -37.48
C ASN A 338 14.77 36.60 -36.67
N SER A 339 15.10 35.57 -35.89
CA SER A 339 16.30 35.49 -35.03
C SER A 339 17.66 35.65 -35.72
N GLN A 340 17.73 35.60 -37.06
CA GLN A 340 18.94 35.34 -37.88
C GLN A 340 19.57 33.95 -37.68
N CYS A 341 19.52 33.39 -36.47
CA CYS A 341 20.06 32.07 -36.12
C CYS A 341 19.44 30.93 -36.94
N HIS A 342 18.11 30.83 -37.00
CA HIS A 342 17.41 29.79 -37.78
C HIS A 342 16.87 30.28 -39.14
N LEU A 343 17.28 31.47 -39.58
CA LEU A 343 16.92 31.99 -40.91
C LEU A 343 17.63 31.22 -42.03
N ASN A 344 18.92 30.96 -41.82
CA ASN A 344 19.87 30.46 -42.81
C ASN A 344 20.01 28.92 -42.79
N THR A 345 20.70 28.37 -43.79
CA THR A 345 20.79 26.92 -44.05
C THR A 345 21.65 26.11 -43.08
N ASN A 346 22.47 26.75 -42.23
CA ASN A 346 23.53 26.08 -41.48
C ASN A 346 23.03 25.04 -40.46
N TYR A 347 21.81 25.21 -39.94
CA TYR A 347 21.24 24.35 -38.89
C TYR A 347 20.15 23.41 -39.43
N GLY A 348 20.49 22.64 -40.48
CA GLY A 348 19.58 21.66 -41.08
C GLY A 348 18.55 22.29 -42.04
N GLY A 349 18.95 23.35 -42.76
CA GLY A 349 18.12 24.03 -43.75
C GLY A 349 17.55 25.37 -43.28
N GLY A 350 17.20 25.50 -42.00
CA GLY A 350 16.55 26.72 -41.47
C GLY A 350 15.25 27.07 -42.20
N TRP A 351 14.67 28.23 -41.90
CA TRP A 351 13.40 28.66 -42.50
C TRP A 351 13.49 28.73 -44.05
N GLN A 352 14.59 29.31 -44.57
CA GLN A 352 14.79 29.50 -46.02
C GLN A 352 15.08 28.21 -46.81
N GLY A 353 15.62 27.17 -46.18
CA GLY A 353 16.03 25.91 -46.84
C GLY A 353 15.09 24.72 -46.60
N THR A 354 13.91 24.94 -46.01
CA THR A 354 12.89 23.89 -45.86
C THR A 354 12.27 23.48 -47.20
N ASN A 355 11.86 22.21 -47.32
CA ASN A 355 11.28 21.65 -48.55
C ASN A 355 9.91 20.96 -48.38
N SER A 356 9.53 20.53 -47.16
CA SER A 356 8.19 20.01 -46.85
C SER A 356 7.79 20.39 -45.41
N PRO A 357 6.94 21.41 -45.21
CA PRO A 357 6.53 22.41 -46.21
C PRO A 357 7.72 23.31 -46.60
N MET A 358 7.71 23.85 -47.82
CA MET A 358 8.62 24.93 -48.20
C MET A 358 8.10 26.25 -47.64
N HIS A 359 8.58 26.66 -46.45
CA HIS A 359 8.01 27.77 -45.68
C HIS A 359 8.02 29.10 -46.46
N SER A 360 9.04 29.33 -47.28
CA SER A 360 9.19 30.49 -48.16
C SER A 360 8.15 30.57 -49.29
N ALA A 361 7.43 29.49 -49.59
CA ALA A 361 6.42 29.41 -50.64
C ALA A 361 5.00 29.03 -50.11
N ALA A 362 4.89 28.47 -48.91
CA ALA A 362 3.64 27.94 -48.36
C ALA A 362 2.65 29.01 -47.83
N GLY A 363 3.01 30.30 -47.89
CA GLY A 363 2.13 31.42 -47.56
C GLY A 363 2.20 31.88 -46.09
N THR A 364 1.29 32.78 -45.71
CA THR A 364 1.35 33.52 -44.43
C THR A 364 1.23 32.65 -43.18
N ALA A 365 0.62 31.45 -43.28
CA ALA A 365 0.56 30.49 -42.18
C ALA A 365 1.94 29.89 -41.80
N PHE A 366 2.93 29.99 -42.68
CA PHE A 366 4.29 29.44 -42.50
C PHE A 366 5.36 30.54 -42.41
N ALA A 367 4.97 31.75 -42.02
CA ALA A 367 5.86 32.91 -41.92
C ALA A 367 7.03 32.71 -40.94
N ALA A 368 8.04 33.60 -41.02
CA ALA A 368 9.25 33.57 -40.19
C ALA A 368 9.03 33.87 -38.68
N ALA A 369 7.79 34.11 -38.28
CA ALA A 369 7.35 34.42 -36.91
C ALA A 369 6.24 33.45 -36.48
N ASN A 370 6.06 33.27 -35.17
CA ASN A 370 5.06 32.38 -34.55
C ASN A 370 5.30 30.88 -34.80
N CYS A 371 6.52 30.44 -35.11
CA CYS A 371 6.83 29.05 -35.46
C CYS A 371 6.45 28.03 -34.36
N SER A 372 6.24 28.49 -33.12
CA SER A 372 5.68 27.75 -31.98
C SER A 372 4.27 27.19 -32.19
N SER A 373 3.53 27.60 -33.24
CA SER A 373 2.25 26.97 -33.63
C SER A 373 2.43 25.59 -34.25
N CYS A 374 3.62 25.30 -34.82
CA CYS A 374 3.92 24.07 -35.55
C CYS A 374 5.14 23.32 -34.99
N HIS A 375 6.09 24.02 -34.35
CA HIS A 375 7.35 23.47 -33.88
C HIS A 375 7.52 23.62 -32.37
N ASN A 376 7.98 22.56 -31.69
CA ASN A 376 8.34 22.59 -30.28
C ASN A 376 9.87 22.53 -30.09
N THR A 377 10.37 22.89 -28.91
CA THR A 377 11.81 22.96 -28.63
C THR A 377 12.49 21.61 -28.34
N VAL A 378 11.74 20.49 -28.31
CA VAL A 378 12.27 19.13 -28.11
C VAL A 378 12.55 18.43 -29.44
N SER A 379 11.66 18.62 -30.43
CA SER A 379 11.70 17.94 -31.73
C SER A 379 11.57 18.93 -32.89
N PHE A 380 12.31 20.05 -32.86
CA PHE A 380 12.08 21.20 -33.76
C PHE A 380 12.07 20.85 -35.27
N LEU A 381 12.84 19.84 -35.70
CA LEU A 381 12.85 19.38 -37.11
C LEU A 381 11.57 18.63 -37.53
N THR A 382 10.72 18.23 -36.59
CA THR A 382 9.42 17.59 -36.82
C THR A 382 8.31 18.57 -36.48
N ALA A 383 7.65 19.12 -37.50
CA ALA A 383 6.46 19.93 -37.31
C ALA A 383 5.26 19.06 -36.91
N THR A 384 4.42 19.57 -36.01
CA THR A 384 3.13 19.00 -35.61
C THR A 384 2.07 20.08 -35.74
N PHE A 385 1.15 19.93 -36.70
CA PHE A 385 0.07 20.88 -36.95
C PHE A 385 -1.29 20.24 -36.66
N ASP A 386 -2.04 20.82 -35.73
CA ASP A 386 -3.39 20.35 -35.38
C ASP A 386 -4.38 20.73 -36.49
N HIS A 387 -4.91 19.73 -37.18
CA HIS A 387 -5.89 19.95 -38.23
C HIS A 387 -7.31 20.22 -37.68
N SER A 388 -7.57 20.01 -36.39
CA SER A 388 -8.88 20.25 -35.76
C SER A 388 -9.24 21.74 -35.64
N VAL A 389 -8.26 22.64 -35.68
CA VAL A 389 -8.49 24.10 -35.79
C VAL A 389 -8.70 24.57 -37.23
N THR A 390 -8.54 23.68 -38.21
CA THR A 390 -9.02 23.90 -39.59
C THR A 390 -10.43 23.36 -39.73
N GLY A 391 -11.17 23.80 -40.76
CA GLY A 391 -12.51 23.25 -41.07
C GLY A 391 -12.53 21.79 -41.53
N TRP A 392 -11.38 21.09 -41.49
CA TRP A 392 -11.19 19.72 -41.97
C TRP A 392 -10.29 18.92 -41.00
N PRO A 393 -10.83 18.44 -39.86
CA PRO A 393 -10.10 17.53 -38.98
C PRO A 393 -9.78 16.22 -39.71
N LEU A 394 -8.51 15.82 -39.71
CA LEU A 394 -8.09 14.48 -40.16
C LEU A 394 -8.78 13.43 -39.28
N THR A 395 -9.21 12.30 -39.87
CA THR A 395 -9.84 11.18 -39.15
C THR A 395 -9.31 9.83 -39.62
N GLY A 396 -9.27 8.86 -38.71
CA GLY A 396 -8.88 7.47 -39.00
C GLY A 396 -7.45 7.33 -39.49
N SER A 397 -7.25 6.60 -40.60
CA SER A 397 -5.96 6.40 -41.27
C SER A 397 -5.25 7.72 -41.62
N HIS A 398 -5.98 8.82 -41.79
CA HIS A 398 -5.39 10.14 -42.03
C HIS A 398 -4.72 10.74 -40.78
N GLN A 399 -5.10 10.31 -39.58
CA GLN A 399 -4.36 10.57 -38.35
C GLN A 399 -3.23 9.55 -38.11
N MET A 400 -3.40 8.32 -38.60
CA MET A 400 -2.54 7.19 -38.29
C MET A 400 -1.49 6.94 -39.37
N ALA A 401 -0.38 7.69 -39.30
CA ALA A 401 0.82 7.33 -40.05
C ALA A 401 1.28 5.89 -39.67
N PRO A 402 1.70 5.05 -40.64
CA PRO A 402 2.17 3.69 -40.35
C PRO A 402 3.32 3.71 -39.34
N ALA A 403 3.37 2.72 -38.44
CA ALA A 403 4.38 2.67 -37.37
C ALA A 403 5.82 2.79 -37.92
N GLY A 404 6.49 3.91 -37.61
CA GLY A 404 7.83 4.24 -38.12
C GLY A 404 7.87 5.23 -39.29
N LYS A 405 6.74 5.76 -39.76
CA LYS A 405 6.65 6.90 -40.68
C LYS A 405 6.00 8.11 -40.03
N VAL A 406 6.35 9.29 -40.56
CA VAL A 406 5.59 10.54 -40.40
C VAL A 406 4.98 10.82 -41.77
N SER A 407 3.67 11.07 -41.84
CA SER A 407 3.03 11.54 -43.08
C SER A 407 3.59 12.92 -43.42
N ALA A 408 4.19 13.09 -44.61
CA ALA A 408 4.72 14.37 -45.01
C ALA A 408 3.57 15.32 -45.36
N CYS A 409 3.74 16.62 -45.14
CA CYS A 409 2.74 17.63 -45.51
C CYS A 409 2.35 17.52 -46.99
N THR A 410 3.33 17.23 -47.85
CA THR A 410 3.19 16.98 -49.29
C THR A 410 2.40 15.72 -49.68
N ASP A 411 2.17 14.78 -48.76
CA ASP A 411 1.39 13.56 -49.04
C ASP A 411 -0.12 13.86 -49.16
N CYS A 412 -0.57 14.97 -48.56
CA CYS A 412 -1.94 15.48 -48.65
C CYS A 412 -2.02 16.84 -49.38
N HIS A 413 -1.08 17.76 -49.10
CA HIS A 413 -1.03 19.09 -49.72
C HIS A 413 -0.34 19.05 -51.09
N VAL A 414 -1.02 18.43 -52.06
CA VAL A 414 -0.58 18.33 -53.46
C VAL A 414 -0.22 19.72 -54.00
N ASN A 415 0.90 19.81 -54.71
CA ASN A 415 1.47 21.06 -55.25
C ASN A 415 1.74 22.17 -54.21
N ASN A 416 1.95 21.82 -52.93
CA ASN A 416 2.07 22.78 -51.82
C ASN A 416 0.84 23.69 -51.64
N ASN A 417 -0.37 23.22 -52.00
CA ASN A 417 -1.60 23.95 -51.68
C ASN A 417 -2.02 23.71 -50.22
N TYR A 418 -1.76 24.67 -49.35
CA TYR A 418 -2.19 24.68 -47.95
C TYR A 418 -3.54 25.38 -47.71
N ASN A 419 -4.22 25.82 -48.78
CA ASN A 419 -5.51 26.52 -48.71
C ASN A 419 -6.64 25.64 -49.27
N PHE A 420 -7.19 24.79 -48.39
CA PHE A 420 -8.35 23.95 -48.70
C PHE A 420 -9.68 24.70 -48.47
N THR A 421 -10.70 24.30 -49.22
CA THR A 421 -12.07 24.82 -49.20
C THR A 421 -13.04 23.65 -49.37
N SER A 422 -14.29 23.78 -48.94
CA SER A 422 -15.30 22.71 -49.09
C SER A 422 -15.60 22.28 -50.54
N ALA A 423 -15.07 23.00 -51.54
CA ALA A 423 -15.18 22.69 -52.97
C ALA A 423 -13.96 21.93 -53.56
N ASN A 424 -12.88 21.72 -52.78
CA ASN A 424 -11.71 20.93 -53.21
C ASN A 424 -11.27 19.88 -52.16
N THR A 425 -12.21 19.44 -51.32
CA THR A 425 -12.03 18.43 -50.27
C THR A 425 -13.03 17.27 -50.40
N ASP A 426 -13.45 16.91 -51.62
CA ASP A 426 -14.19 15.68 -51.84
C ASP A 426 -13.24 14.48 -51.87
N CYS A 427 -13.68 13.32 -51.37
CA CYS A 427 -12.83 12.13 -51.33
C CYS A 427 -12.35 11.72 -52.74
N TYR A 428 -13.18 11.96 -53.76
CA TYR A 428 -12.84 11.70 -55.15
C TYR A 428 -11.72 12.60 -55.67
N GLY A 429 -11.66 13.89 -55.30
CA GLY A 429 -10.59 14.81 -55.74
C GLY A 429 -9.19 14.33 -55.34
N CYS A 430 -9.02 13.79 -54.14
CA CYS A 430 -7.74 13.22 -53.68
C CYS A 430 -7.52 11.77 -54.16
N HIS A 431 -8.57 10.94 -54.20
CA HIS A 431 -8.47 9.50 -54.48
C HIS A 431 -8.92 9.11 -55.90
N GLN A 432 -8.91 10.04 -56.86
CA GLN A 432 -9.35 9.83 -58.25
C GLN A 432 -8.68 8.60 -58.91
N ALA A 433 -7.39 8.36 -58.65
CA ALA A 433 -6.67 7.20 -59.16
C ALA A 433 -7.18 5.85 -58.59
N ALA A 434 -7.63 5.83 -57.33
CA ALA A 434 -8.25 4.67 -56.71
C ALA A 434 -9.68 4.45 -57.26
N TRP A 435 -10.48 5.52 -57.39
CA TRP A 435 -11.80 5.45 -58.02
C TRP A 435 -11.73 4.87 -59.44
N ASN A 436 -10.81 5.38 -60.26
CA ASN A 436 -10.64 4.97 -61.65
C ASN A 436 -10.11 3.53 -61.82
N SER A 437 -9.56 2.92 -60.76
CA SER A 437 -9.10 1.52 -60.75
C SER A 437 -10.12 0.54 -60.17
N THR A 438 -11.26 1.00 -59.64
CA THR A 438 -12.36 0.12 -59.18
C THR A 438 -12.86 -0.90 -60.22
N PRO A 439 -12.84 -0.66 -61.56
CA PRO A 439 -13.19 -1.71 -62.53
C PRO A 439 -12.20 -2.89 -62.58
N THR A 440 -11.02 -2.75 -61.98
CA THR A 440 -9.91 -3.71 -62.06
C THR A 440 -9.46 -4.28 -60.71
N PHE A 441 -10.11 -3.88 -59.60
CA PHE A 441 -9.68 -4.23 -58.24
C PHE A 441 -9.83 -5.72 -57.89
N GLY A 442 -10.85 -6.39 -58.46
CA GLY A 442 -11.14 -7.80 -58.22
C GLY A 442 -11.79 -8.10 -56.86
N GLY A 443 -12.06 -9.38 -56.61
CA GLY A 443 -12.77 -9.83 -55.41
C GLY A 443 -14.23 -9.34 -55.37
N ASN A 444 -14.77 -9.13 -54.16
CA ASN A 444 -16.16 -8.72 -53.93
C ASN A 444 -16.38 -7.20 -54.08
N VAL A 445 -15.42 -6.46 -54.62
CA VAL A 445 -15.48 -4.99 -54.76
C VAL A 445 -16.35 -4.62 -55.98
N PRO A 446 -17.45 -3.86 -55.81
CA PRO A 446 -18.25 -3.40 -56.94
C PRO A 446 -17.47 -2.46 -57.86
N ASN A 447 -17.69 -2.56 -59.17
CA ASN A 447 -17.22 -1.55 -60.12
C ASN A 447 -18.06 -0.28 -59.92
N HIS A 448 -17.50 0.71 -59.23
CA HIS A 448 -18.21 1.91 -58.80
C HIS A 448 -18.71 2.76 -59.98
N ILE A 449 -17.97 2.74 -61.08
CA ILE A 449 -18.28 3.48 -62.31
C ILE A 449 -19.49 2.85 -63.02
N THR A 450 -19.47 1.54 -63.26
CA THR A 450 -20.55 0.84 -63.97
C THR A 450 -21.80 0.67 -63.13
N ALA A 451 -21.69 0.58 -61.80
CA ALA A 451 -22.83 0.57 -60.89
C ALA A 451 -23.39 1.98 -60.57
N GLY A 452 -22.77 3.05 -61.07
CA GLY A 452 -23.31 4.41 -61.01
C GLY A 452 -23.23 5.08 -59.63
N PHE A 453 -22.25 4.74 -58.80
CA PHE A 453 -22.11 5.33 -57.46
C PHE A 453 -21.72 6.83 -57.54
N PRO A 454 -22.26 7.69 -56.65
CA PRO A 454 -21.96 9.12 -56.61
C PRO A 454 -20.59 9.41 -55.98
N THR A 455 -19.73 10.16 -56.69
CA THR A 455 -18.36 10.53 -56.26
C THR A 455 -18.31 11.40 -55.00
N SER A 456 -19.40 12.07 -54.64
CA SER A 456 -19.47 13.01 -53.50
C SER A 456 -19.89 12.36 -52.17
N LEU A 457 -20.29 11.08 -52.16
CA LEU A 457 -20.87 10.41 -50.98
C LEU A 457 -20.06 9.19 -50.50
N CYS A 458 -18.75 9.14 -50.76
CA CYS A 458 -17.89 8.01 -50.37
C CYS A 458 -18.02 7.64 -48.89
N SER A 459 -18.15 8.63 -48.00
CA SER A 459 -18.31 8.47 -46.55
C SER A 459 -19.66 7.91 -46.09
N GLN A 460 -20.62 7.67 -47.00
CA GLN A 460 -21.84 6.91 -46.70
C GLN A 460 -21.64 5.39 -46.81
N CYS A 461 -20.55 4.95 -47.45
CA CYS A 461 -20.25 3.53 -47.69
C CYS A 461 -18.89 3.11 -47.10
N HIS A 462 -17.88 3.99 -47.10
CA HIS A 462 -16.53 3.71 -46.61
C HIS A 462 -16.23 4.54 -45.36
N ASP A 463 -15.66 3.91 -44.33
CA ASP A 463 -15.06 4.63 -43.21
C ASP A 463 -13.66 5.18 -43.57
N THR A 464 -13.15 6.07 -42.73
CA THR A 464 -11.79 6.62 -42.87
C THR A 464 -10.73 5.83 -42.10
N ASN A 465 -11.07 4.68 -41.50
CA ASN A 465 -10.22 3.90 -40.59
C ASN A 465 -9.59 2.66 -41.24
N ALA A 466 -10.34 1.98 -42.10
CA ALA A 466 -9.97 0.78 -42.84
C ALA A 466 -10.13 0.96 -44.36
N TRP A 467 -11.16 1.71 -44.80
CA TRP A 467 -11.52 2.01 -46.20
C TRP A 467 -11.89 0.79 -47.08
N THR A 468 -11.24 -0.37 -46.91
CA THR A 468 -11.55 -1.62 -47.65
C THR A 468 -12.92 -2.19 -47.32
N ASP A 469 -13.40 -1.94 -46.11
CA ASP A 469 -14.55 -2.60 -45.52
C ASP A 469 -15.76 -1.66 -45.64
N SER A 470 -16.45 -1.72 -46.78
CA SER A 470 -17.63 -0.89 -46.99
C SER A 470 -18.83 -1.41 -46.17
N THR A 471 -19.49 -0.51 -45.45
CA THR A 471 -20.62 -0.84 -44.57
C THR A 471 -21.84 0.02 -44.93
N PHE A 472 -22.90 -0.63 -45.42
CA PHE A 472 -24.14 0.04 -45.79
C PHE A 472 -25.31 -0.39 -44.88
N ASN A 473 -25.79 0.55 -44.06
CA ASN A 473 -26.79 0.27 -43.04
C ASN A 473 -28.22 0.17 -43.61
N HIS A 474 -28.65 -1.07 -43.85
CA HIS A 474 -29.98 -1.40 -44.37
C HIS A 474 -31.14 -1.04 -43.44
N ALA A 475 -30.91 -0.70 -42.16
CA ALA A 475 -31.99 -0.35 -41.21
C ALA A 475 -32.79 0.91 -41.63
N ASN A 476 -32.20 1.78 -42.47
CA ASN A 476 -32.85 2.98 -43.01
C ASN A 476 -33.52 2.74 -44.37
N THR A 477 -33.66 1.49 -44.81
CA THR A 477 -34.23 1.11 -46.12
C THR A 477 -35.58 0.40 -45.96
N GLY A 478 -36.32 0.23 -47.07
CA GLY A 478 -37.56 -0.56 -47.11
C GLY A 478 -37.37 -2.07 -46.88
N PHE A 479 -36.12 -2.57 -46.78
CA PHE A 479 -35.79 -3.96 -46.50
C PHE A 479 -34.70 -4.04 -45.41
N PRO A 480 -35.07 -3.85 -44.12
CA PRO A 480 -34.12 -4.00 -43.02
C PRO A 480 -33.70 -5.47 -42.89
N LEU A 481 -32.43 -5.75 -43.22
CA LEU A 481 -31.81 -7.05 -42.97
C LEU A 481 -31.97 -7.39 -41.48
N THR A 482 -32.49 -8.57 -41.18
CA THR A 482 -32.76 -9.04 -39.80
C THR A 482 -32.43 -10.52 -39.64
N ASN A 483 -31.93 -10.88 -38.44
CA ASN A 483 -31.66 -12.26 -38.01
C ASN A 483 -30.75 -13.00 -39.02
N SER A 484 -31.16 -14.11 -39.66
CA SER A 484 -30.32 -14.83 -40.63
C SER A 484 -29.91 -14.02 -41.88
N HIS A 485 -30.55 -12.87 -42.15
CA HIS A 485 -30.12 -11.93 -43.20
C HIS A 485 -29.02 -10.96 -42.72
N GLN A 486 -28.72 -10.91 -41.42
CA GLN A 486 -27.57 -10.21 -40.83
C GLN A 486 -26.47 -11.18 -40.38
N ILE A 487 -26.87 -12.34 -39.85
CA ILE A 487 -25.99 -13.28 -39.14
C ILE A 487 -25.53 -14.37 -40.13
N ALA A 488 -24.42 -14.10 -40.82
CA ALA A 488 -23.77 -15.07 -41.70
C ALA A 488 -22.31 -15.33 -41.27
N PRO A 489 -22.03 -16.34 -40.43
CA PRO A 489 -20.71 -16.91 -40.31
C PRO A 489 -20.40 -17.68 -41.61
N ALA A 490 -19.67 -17.03 -42.51
CA ALA A 490 -19.17 -17.56 -43.79
C ALA A 490 -20.20 -18.07 -44.83
N GLY A 491 -20.44 -17.26 -45.87
CA GLY A 491 -20.41 -17.79 -47.23
C GLY A 491 -21.71 -18.23 -47.93
N LYS A 492 -22.83 -17.50 -47.76
CA LYS A 492 -23.99 -17.63 -48.68
C LYS A 492 -24.57 -16.34 -49.26
N VAL A 493 -24.19 -15.17 -48.75
CA VAL A 493 -24.39 -13.88 -49.42
C VAL A 493 -23.01 -13.21 -49.42
N THR A 494 -22.25 -13.39 -50.50
CA THR A 494 -20.83 -12.98 -50.56
C THR A 494 -20.61 -11.59 -51.16
N GLY A 495 -21.64 -10.99 -51.74
CA GLY A 495 -21.62 -9.66 -52.34
C GLY A 495 -23.03 -9.10 -52.50
N CYS A 496 -23.11 -7.79 -52.74
CA CYS A 496 -24.40 -7.08 -52.84
C CYS A 496 -25.22 -7.51 -54.07
N ASP A 497 -24.53 -7.99 -55.11
CA ASP A 497 -25.09 -8.56 -56.35
C ASP A 497 -26.05 -9.74 -56.12
N GLN A 498 -25.85 -10.49 -55.03
CA GLN A 498 -26.69 -11.63 -54.67
C GLN A 498 -28.11 -11.24 -54.20
N CYS A 499 -28.33 -9.96 -53.87
CA CYS A 499 -29.63 -9.42 -53.48
C CYS A 499 -30.12 -8.29 -54.40
N HIS A 500 -29.20 -7.48 -54.93
CA HIS A 500 -29.51 -6.36 -55.83
C HIS A 500 -29.36 -6.77 -57.29
N LEU A 501 -30.37 -7.48 -57.82
CA LEU A 501 -30.43 -7.93 -59.20
C LEU A 501 -30.67 -6.76 -60.19
N GLY A 502 -29.65 -5.93 -60.42
CA GLY A 502 -29.68 -4.82 -61.38
C GLY A 502 -29.17 -3.51 -60.80
N ASN A 503 -30.04 -2.51 -60.70
CA ASN A 503 -29.71 -1.21 -60.11
C ASN A 503 -29.90 -1.25 -58.59
N TYR A 504 -28.85 -0.90 -57.84
CA TYR A 504 -28.79 -0.92 -56.38
C TYR A 504 -29.75 0.08 -55.69
N SER A 505 -30.36 1.01 -56.43
CA SER A 505 -31.17 2.09 -55.87
C SER A 505 -32.58 1.72 -55.37
N SER A 506 -33.15 0.56 -55.74
CA SER A 506 -34.50 0.17 -55.28
C SER A 506 -34.85 -1.31 -55.47
N LEU A 507 -35.26 -1.98 -54.38
CA LEU A 507 -36.00 -3.25 -54.41
C LEU A 507 -37.50 -2.98 -54.26
N ALA A 508 -38.33 -3.62 -55.08
CA ALA A 508 -39.77 -3.31 -55.21
C ALA A 508 -40.72 -4.40 -54.64
N ILE A 509 -40.19 -5.37 -53.88
CA ILE A 509 -40.91 -6.56 -53.41
C ILE A 509 -41.05 -6.50 -51.88
N GLN A 510 -42.20 -6.94 -51.36
CA GLN A 510 -42.49 -6.91 -49.91
C GLN A 510 -41.79 -8.04 -49.14
N PRO A 511 -41.27 -7.80 -47.91
CA PRO A 511 -40.45 -8.79 -47.19
C PRO A 511 -41.13 -10.12 -46.84
N THR A 512 -42.47 -10.17 -46.87
CA THR A 512 -43.25 -11.38 -46.54
C THR A 512 -43.37 -12.38 -47.69
N ASP A 513 -43.11 -11.98 -48.94
CA ASP A 513 -43.29 -12.83 -50.12
C ASP A 513 -41.99 -13.56 -50.51
N CYS A 514 -41.55 -14.46 -49.63
CA CYS A 514 -40.30 -15.20 -49.81
C CYS A 514 -40.32 -16.09 -51.07
N GLY A 515 -41.49 -16.58 -51.49
CA GLY A 515 -41.66 -17.41 -52.67
C GLY A 515 -41.56 -16.64 -53.99
N ASN A 516 -42.33 -15.56 -54.15
CA ASN A 516 -42.37 -14.82 -55.42
C ASN A 516 -41.20 -13.84 -55.60
N SER A 517 -40.40 -13.58 -54.54
CA SER A 517 -39.18 -12.77 -54.59
C SER A 517 -38.06 -13.33 -55.49
N GLN A 518 -38.23 -14.54 -56.04
CA GLN A 518 -37.24 -15.34 -56.78
C GLN A 518 -36.05 -15.84 -55.93
N CYS A 519 -35.67 -15.14 -54.85
CA CYS A 519 -34.54 -15.50 -53.99
C CYS A 519 -34.67 -16.86 -53.28
N HIS A 520 -35.88 -17.27 -52.87
CA HIS A 520 -36.11 -18.55 -52.17
C HIS A 520 -37.06 -19.52 -52.88
N LEU A 521 -37.50 -19.19 -54.11
CA LEU A 521 -38.45 -20.01 -54.89
C LEU A 521 -37.96 -21.46 -55.06
N THR A 522 -36.70 -21.63 -55.46
CA THR A 522 -36.07 -22.95 -55.65
C THR A 522 -36.05 -23.78 -54.36
N THR A 523 -35.85 -23.13 -53.21
CA THR A 523 -35.84 -23.81 -51.90
C THR A 523 -37.24 -24.27 -51.49
N TRP A 524 -38.26 -23.43 -51.70
CA TRP A 524 -39.66 -23.82 -51.46
C TRP A 524 -40.07 -25.03 -52.33
N GLN A 525 -39.70 -25.02 -53.61
CA GLN A 525 -39.99 -26.11 -54.56
C GLN A 525 -39.32 -27.45 -54.19
N GLN A 526 -38.21 -27.43 -53.46
CA GLN A 526 -37.40 -28.61 -53.11
C GLN A 526 -37.70 -29.18 -51.71
N THR A 527 -38.66 -28.62 -50.96
CA THR A 527 -38.99 -29.10 -49.61
C THR A 527 -39.80 -30.40 -49.67
N ASN A 528 -39.48 -31.37 -48.80
CA ASN A 528 -40.02 -32.74 -48.81
C ASN A 528 -40.69 -33.19 -47.48
N ASN A 529 -40.70 -32.35 -46.44
CA ASN A 529 -41.32 -32.64 -45.15
C ASN A 529 -41.78 -31.33 -44.47
N PRO A 530 -43.05 -30.91 -44.67
CA PRO A 530 -44.00 -31.45 -45.64
C PRO A 530 -43.59 -31.09 -47.09
N THR A 531 -44.09 -31.84 -48.06
CA THR A 531 -43.90 -31.50 -49.48
C THR A 531 -44.81 -30.32 -49.84
N HIS A 532 -44.29 -29.09 -49.74
CA HIS A 532 -45.07 -27.85 -49.87
C HIS A 532 -45.93 -27.77 -51.15
N SER A 533 -45.44 -28.33 -52.26
CA SER A 533 -46.15 -28.36 -53.55
C SER A 533 -47.38 -29.30 -53.60
N THR A 534 -47.53 -30.22 -52.63
CA THR A 534 -48.65 -31.18 -52.57
C THR A 534 -49.41 -31.18 -51.25
N ALA A 535 -48.91 -30.50 -50.21
CA ALA A 535 -49.53 -30.46 -48.87
C ALA A 535 -50.76 -29.54 -48.74
N GLY A 536 -51.16 -28.84 -49.81
CA GLY A 536 -52.37 -28.02 -49.87
C GLY A 536 -52.15 -26.51 -49.67
N THR A 537 -53.24 -25.74 -49.69
CA THR A 537 -53.23 -24.25 -49.73
C THR A 537 -52.56 -23.60 -48.52
N THR A 538 -52.55 -24.25 -47.36
CA THR A 538 -51.84 -23.79 -46.15
C THR A 538 -50.33 -23.60 -46.39
N PHE A 539 -49.74 -24.35 -47.33
CA PHE A 539 -48.30 -24.37 -47.60
C PHE A 539 -47.89 -23.57 -48.86
N ALA A 540 -48.79 -22.72 -49.37
CA ALA A 540 -48.54 -21.89 -50.55
C ALA A 540 -47.34 -20.94 -50.37
N ALA A 541 -46.61 -20.67 -51.46
CA ALA A 541 -45.35 -19.93 -51.46
C ALA A 541 -45.41 -18.47 -50.97
N ALA A 542 -46.60 -17.88 -50.86
CA ALA A 542 -46.83 -16.55 -50.30
C ALA A 542 -47.08 -16.56 -48.76
N ASN A 543 -47.31 -17.74 -48.18
CA ASN A 543 -47.72 -17.92 -46.78
C ASN A 543 -46.56 -18.44 -45.88
N CYS A 544 -45.31 -18.38 -46.34
CA CYS A 544 -44.18 -18.99 -45.63
C CYS A 544 -44.02 -18.52 -44.17
N SER A 545 -44.37 -17.27 -43.89
CA SER A 545 -44.35 -16.66 -42.55
C SER A 545 -45.34 -17.27 -41.54
N THR A 546 -46.29 -18.11 -41.98
CA THR A 546 -47.18 -18.86 -41.08
C THR A 546 -46.45 -19.99 -40.33
N CYS A 547 -45.38 -20.53 -40.92
CA CYS A 547 -44.65 -21.69 -40.39
C CYS A 547 -43.14 -21.44 -40.19
N HIS A 548 -42.53 -20.56 -40.98
CA HIS A 548 -41.09 -20.27 -40.96
C HIS A 548 -40.83 -18.84 -40.48
N ASN A 549 -39.76 -18.68 -39.70
CA ASN A 549 -39.25 -17.38 -39.28
C ASN A 549 -37.84 -17.14 -39.84
N ASN A 550 -37.36 -15.90 -39.74
CA ASN A 550 -36.04 -15.47 -40.23
C ASN A 550 -34.86 -15.83 -39.29
N ILE A 551 -35.05 -16.72 -38.31
CA ILE A 551 -34.01 -17.20 -37.37
C ILE A 551 -33.70 -18.69 -37.63
N THR A 552 -34.74 -19.52 -37.85
CA THR A 552 -34.62 -20.98 -37.99
C THR A 552 -35.35 -21.49 -39.24
N TRP A 553 -34.96 -20.99 -40.42
CA TRP A 553 -35.68 -21.29 -41.68
C TRP A 553 -35.88 -22.79 -41.97
N THR A 554 -34.92 -23.64 -41.58
CA THR A 554 -34.98 -25.11 -41.78
C THR A 554 -35.94 -25.84 -40.84
N THR A 555 -36.50 -25.15 -39.82
CA THR A 555 -37.36 -25.75 -38.80
C THR A 555 -38.66 -24.97 -38.74
N ALA A 556 -39.73 -25.54 -39.32
CA ALA A 556 -41.07 -25.00 -39.19
C ALA A 556 -41.55 -25.11 -37.74
N VAL A 557 -42.23 -24.09 -37.24
CA VAL A 557 -42.88 -24.08 -35.92
C VAL A 557 -44.38 -23.85 -36.13
N PHE A 558 -45.20 -24.84 -35.78
CA PHE A 558 -46.64 -24.80 -35.96
C PHE A 558 -47.36 -25.23 -34.67
N ASP A 559 -48.21 -24.34 -34.14
CA ASP A 559 -48.93 -24.57 -32.89
C ASP A 559 -50.18 -25.45 -33.10
N HIS A 560 -50.05 -26.72 -32.74
CA HIS A 560 -51.15 -27.67 -32.76
C HIS A 560 -52.27 -27.32 -31.75
N GLY A 561 -52.03 -26.44 -30.78
CA GLY A 561 -53.04 -25.87 -29.90
C GLY A 561 -54.09 -25.01 -30.61
N THR A 562 -53.79 -24.55 -31.84
CA THR A 562 -54.76 -23.89 -32.73
C THR A 562 -55.68 -24.86 -33.48
N THR A 563 -55.43 -26.17 -33.38
CA THR A 563 -56.19 -27.22 -34.08
C THR A 563 -57.20 -27.91 -33.15
N GLY A 564 -58.11 -28.70 -33.72
CA GLY A 564 -59.07 -29.52 -32.96
C GLY A 564 -58.46 -30.71 -32.20
N TRP A 565 -57.13 -30.88 -32.21
CA TRP A 565 -56.44 -31.99 -31.55
C TRP A 565 -55.06 -31.57 -31.00
N PRO A 566 -55.00 -30.91 -29.83
CA PRO A 566 -53.75 -30.45 -29.25
C PRO A 566 -52.88 -31.62 -28.78
N LEU A 567 -51.61 -31.62 -29.18
CA LEU A 567 -50.59 -32.53 -28.63
C LEU A 567 -50.42 -32.25 -27.14
N THR A 568 -50.38 -33.30 -26.30
CA THR A 568 -50.21 -33.18 -24.83
C THR A 568 -49.24 -34.20 -24.26
N GLY A 569 -48.62 -33.84 -23.12
CA GLY A 569 -47.66 -34.69 -22.42
C GLY A 569 -46.47 -35.07 -23.29
N SER A 570 -46.14 -36.36 -23.34
CA SER A 570 -45.02 -36.87 -24.13
C SER A 570 -45.11 -36.57 -25.63
N HIS A 571 -46.30 -36.26 -26.17
CA HIS A 571 -46.45 -35.85 -27.58
C HIS A 571 -45.96 -34.41 -27.85
N GLN A 572 -45.80 -33.58 -26.82
CA GLN A 572 -45.11 -32.29 -26.91
C GLN A 572 -43.59 -32.43 -26.73
N MET A 573 -43.14 -33.54 -26.13
CA MET A 573 -41.77 -33.72 -25.64
C MET A 573 -40.98 -34.71 -26.50
N ALA A 574 -40.66 -34.28 -27.73
CA ALA A 574 -39.61 -34.95 -28.49
C ALA A 574 -38.28 -34.85 -27.70
N PRO A 575 -37.49 -35.95 -27.56
CA PRO A 575 -36.24 -35.92 -26.83
C PRO A 575 -35.26 -34.89 -27.40
N ALA A 576 -34.47 -34.25 -26.55
CA ALA A 576 -33.49 -33.23 -26.95
C ALA A 576 -32.57 -33.76 -28.08
N GLY A 577 -32.69 -33.18 -29.28
CA GLY A 577 -31.96 -33.62 -30.47
C GLY A 577 -32.78 -34.43 -31.50
N LYS A 578 -34.08 -34.69 -31.26
CA LYS A 578 -35.02 -35.15 -32.30
C LYS A 578 -36.15 -34.14 -32.49
N VAL A 579 -36.52 -33.92 -33.75
CA VAL A 579 -37.75 -33.24 -34.14
C VAL A 579 -38.66 -34.32 -34.72
N SER A 580 -39.89 -34.45 -34.20
CA SER A 580 -40.89 -35.33 -34.81
C SER A 580 -41.20 -34.80 -36.20
N ALA A 581 -41.04 -35.63 -37.24
CA ALA A 581 -41.39 -35.23 -38.59
C ALA A 581 -42.92 -35.09 -38.70
N CYS A 582 -43.40 -34.16 -39.53
CA CYS A 582 -44.84 -34.00 -39.73
C CYS A 582 -45.48 -35.32 -40.21
N THR A 583 -44.74 -36.09 -41.02
CA THR A 583 -45.11 -37.43 -41.49
C THR A 583 -45.21 -38.51 -40.41
N ASP A 584 -44.61 -38.33 -39.24
CA ASP A 584 -44.66 -39.32 -38.14
C ASP A 584 -46.07 -39.42 -37.53
N CYS A 585 -46.84 -38.32 -37.62
CA CYS A 585 -48.26 -38.28 -37.25
C CYS A 585 -49.17 -38.21 -38.48
N HIS A 586 -48.86 -37.37 -39.46
CA HIS A 586 -49.68 -37.14 -40.66
C HIS A 586 -49.44 -38.19 -41.75
N VAL A 587 -49.79 -39.44 -41.44
CA VAL A 587 -49.72 -40.58 -42.35
C VAL A 587 -50.45 -40.25 -43.66
N ASN A 588 -49.83 -40.63 -44.79
CA ASN A 588 -50.30 -40.32 -46.16
C ASN A 588 -50.47 -38.82 -46.49
N ASN A 589 -49.76 -37.92 -45.79
CA ASN A 589 -49.93 -36.46 -45.91
C ASN A 589 -51.35 -35.97 -45.55
N ASN A 590 -52.08 -36.67 -44.67
CA ASN A 590 -53.34 -36.16 -44.14
C ASN A 590 -53.11 -35.15 -43.00
N TYR A 591 -53.14 -33.85 -43.34
CA TYR A 591 -53.02 -32.75 -42.39
C TYR A 591 -54.37 -32.30 -41.75
N ASN A 592 -55.41 -33.14 -41.83
CA ASN A 592 -56.75 -32.85 -41.32
C ASN A 592 -57.24 -33.95 -40.36
N PHE A 593 -56.84 -33.84 -39.09
CA PHE A 593 -57.27 -34.73 -38.00
C PHE A 593 -58.40 -34.12 -37.16
N THR A 594 -59.23 -35.00 -36.58
CA THR A 594 -60.36 -34.64 -35.72
C THR A 594 -60.50 -35.66 -34.59
N SER A 595 -61.09 -35.27 -33.46
CA SER A 595 -61.37 -36.20 -32.36
C SER A 595 -62.29 -37.39 -32.73
N ALA A 596 -62.97 -37.34 -33.88
CA ALA A 596 -63.80 -38.42 -34.40
C ALA A 596 -63.05 -39.47 -35.25
N ASN A 597 -61.78 -39.22 -35.61
CA ASN A 597 -60.96 -40.16 -36.40
C ASN A 597 -59.56 -40.43 -35.79
N THR A 598 -59.40 -40.22 -34.48
CA THR A 598 -58.16 -40.46 -33.72
C THR A 598 -58.46 -41.14 -32.39
N ASP A 599 -57.97 -42.37 -32.18
CA ASP A 599 -57.98 -43.05 -30.88
C ASP A 599 -56.57 -43.54 -30.52
N CYS A 600 -56.32 -43.80 -29.23
CA CYS A 600 -54.99 -44.20 -28.76
C CYS A 600 -54.54 -45.53 -29.37
N TYR A 601 -55.47 -46.46 -29.64
CA TYR A 601 -55.16 -47.76 -30.21
C TYR A 601 -54.79 -47.66 -31.70
N GLY A 602 -55.48 -46.83 -32.50
CA GLY A 602 -55.17 -46.62 -33.92
C GLY A 602 -53.75 -46.13 -34.18
N CYS A 603 -53.19 -45.30 -33.29
CA CYS A 603 -51.80 -44.84 -33.38
C CYS A 603 -50.79 -45.79 -32.71
N HIS A 604 -51.16 -46.47 -31.61
CA HIS A 604 -50.23 -47.27 -30.79
C HIS A 604 -50.50 -48.79 -30.80
N GLN A 605 -51.19 -49.32 -31.81
CA GLN A 605 -51.51 -50.75 -31.97
C GLN A 605 -50.29 -51.67 -31.77
N ALA A 606 -49.12 -51.29 -32.29
CA ALA A 606 -47.88 -52.05 -32.14
C ALA A 606 -47.39 -52.14 -30.67
N ALA A 607 -47.65 -51.12 -29.85
CA ALA A 607 -47.32 -51.12 -28.43
C ALA A 607 -48.33 -51.97 -27.63
N TRP A 608 -49.64 -51.84 -27.92
CA TRP A 608 -50.67 -52.68 -27.30
C TRP A 608 -50.38 -54.18 -27.50
N ASN A 609 -50.05 -54.56 -28.74
CA ASN A 609 -49.78 -55.95 -29.12
C ASN A 609 -48.49 -56.54 -28.51
N SER A 610 -47.59 -55.73 -27.93
CA SER A 610 -46.38 -56.22 -27.25
C SER A 610 -46.52 -56.38 -25.73
N THR A 611 -47.66 -55.95 -25.13
CA THR A 611 -47.93 -56.15 -23.69
C THR A 611 -47.79 -57.59 -23.16
N PRO A 612 -48.00 -58.68 -23.95
CA PRO A 612 -47.73 -60.05 -23.47
C PRO A 612 -46.25 -60.42 -23.32
N THR A 613 -45.31 -59.64 -23.89
CA THR A 613 -43.87 -59.92 -23.88
C THR A 613 -43.05 -58.92 -23.05
N PHE A 614 -43.67 -57.85 -22.55
CA PHE A 614 -43.08 -56.97 -21.54
C PHE A 614 -43.06 -57.65 -20.16
N GLY A 615 -41.90 -58.19 -19.78
CA GLY A 615 -41.67 -58.70 -18.43
C GLY A 615 -41.50 -57.60 -17.38
N GLY A 616 -41.79 -57.94 -16.12
CA GLY A 616 -41.70 -57.02 -14.97
C GLY A 616 -43.07 -56.82 -14.30
N ASN A 617 -43.29 -55.65 -13.72
CA ASN A 617 -44.54 -55.31 -13.00
C ASN A 617 -45.70 -54.90 -13.93
N VAL A 618 -45.56 -55.06 -15.25
CA VAL A 618 -46.57 -54.67 -16.24
C VAL A 618 -47.59 -55.80 -16.41
N PRO A 619 -48.89 -55.59 -16.17
CA PRO A 619 -49.91 -56.59 -16.47
C PRO A 619 -49.99 -56.86 -17.96
N ASN A 620 -50.22 -58.12 -18.37
CA ASN A 620 -50.55 -58.45 -19.75
C ASN A 620 -51.98 -57.99 -20.05
N HIS A 621 -52.14 -56.84 -20.71
CA HIS A 621 -53.45 -56.22 -20.98
C HIS A 621 -54.40 -57.11 -21.80
N ILE A 622 -53.87 -57.97 -22.67
CA ILE A 622 -54.66 -58.87 -23.52
C ILE A 622 -55.25 -60.01 -22.66
N THR A 623 -54.42 -60.67 -21.84
CA THR A 623 -54.90 -61.76 -20.97
C THR A 623 -55.73 -61.25 -19.80
N ALA A 624 -55.44 -60.05 -19.28
CA ALA A 624 -56.28 -59.35 -18.30
C ALA A 624 -57.61 -58.80 -18.88
N SER A 625 -57.80 -58.85 -20.21
CA SER A 625 -59.01 -58.40 -20.92
C SER A 625 -59.35 -56.92 -20.70
N PHE A 626 -58.36 -56.03 -20.67
CA PHE A 626 -58.61 -54.59 -20.54
C PHE A 626 -59.19 -53.98 -21.83
N PRO A 627 -60.15 -53.02 -21.75
CA PRO A 627 -60.74 -52.38 -22.94
C PRO A 627 -59.79 -51.41 -23.66
N THR A 628 -59.61 -51.57 -24.97
CA THR A 628 -58.75 -50.72 -25.82
C THR A 628 -59.19 -49.25 -25.89
N SER A 629 -60.46 -48.96 -25.61
CA SER A 629 -61.02 -47.60 -25.61
C SER A 629 -60.84 -46.84 -24.29
N LEU A 630 -60.34 -47.50 -23.23
CA LEU A 630 -60.24 -46.93 -21.87
C LEU A 630 -58.79 -46.78 -21.37
N CYS A 631 -57.79 -46.69 -22.26
CA CYS A 631 -56.40 -46.51 -21.85
C CYS A 631 -56.21 -45.34 -20.86
N SER A 632 -56.96 -44.25 -21.04
CA SER A 632 -56.95 -43.05 -20.19
C SER A 632 -57.59 -43.20 -18.80
N SER A 633 -58.23 -44.33 -18.48
CA SER A 633 -58.67 -44.60 -17.10
C SER A 633 -57.58 -45.20 -16.22
N CYS A 634 -56.45 -45.64 -16.82
CA CYS A 634 -55.35 -46.30 -16.12
C CYS A 634 -53.99 -45.62 -16.39
N HIS A 635 -53.79 -45.06 -17.58
CA HIS A 635 -52.54 -44.42 -18.02
C HIS A 635 -52.78 -42.93 -18.33
N ASP A 636 -51.87 -42.05 -17.91
CA ASP A 636 -51.85 -40.65 -18.35
C ASP A 636 -50.86 -40.41 -19.50
N THR A 637 -50.96 -39.25 -20.18
CA THR A 637 -50.15 -38.94 -21.37
C THR A 637 -48.73 -38.43 -21.06
N VAL A 638 -48.35 -38.35 -19.78
CA VAL A 638 -47.06 -37.84 -19.29
C VAL A 638 -46.20 -39.00 -18.76
N LEU A 639 -46.73 -39.82 -17.85
CA LEU A 639 -46.06 -40.95 -17.20
C LEU A 639 -46.77 -42.28 -17.50
N TRP A 640 -46.89 -42.60 -18.80
CA TRP A 640 -47.63 -43.75 -19.33
C TRP A 640 -47.28 -45.12 -18.69
N SER A 641 -46.08 -45.30 -18.14
CA SER A 641 -45.63 -46.54 -17.51
C SER A 641 -46.30 -46.85 -16.16
N ASP A 642 -46.72 -45.84 -15.40
CA ASP A 642 -46.92 -45.95 -13.95
C ASP A 642 -48.41 -46.18 -13.60
N GLY A 643 -49.08 -47.05 -14.37
CA GLY A 643 -50.54 -47.18 -14.43
C GLY A 643 -51.23 -47.32 -13.07
N LYS A 644 -52.16 -46.42 -12.76
CA LYS A 644 -52.67 -46.17 -11.40
C LYS A 644 -54.17 -46.49 -11.28
N PHE A 645 -54.56 -47.10 -10.15
CA PHE A 645 -55.96 -47.37 -9.80
C PHE A 645 -56.29 -46.97 -8.35
N ASP A 646 -57.46 -46.37 -8.13
CA ASP A 646 -57.88 -45.83 -6.83
C ASP A 646 -58.72 -46.82 -6.01
N HIS A 647 -58.12 -47.33 -4.93
CA HIS A 647 -58.73 -48.30 -4.03
C HIS A 647 -59.68 -47.69 -2.97
N SER A 648 -59.77 -46.36 -2.87
CA SER A 648 -60.67 -45.68 -1.91
C SER A 648 -62.16 -45.97 -2.13
N THR A 649 -62.52 -46.39 -3.34
CA THR A 649 -63.87 -46.80 -3.73
C THR A 649 -64.19 -48.28 -3.42
N THR A 650 -63.24 -49.03 -2.87
CA THR A 650 -63.40 -50.46 -2.56
C THR A 650 -63.78 -50.69 -1.09
N GLY A 651 -64.31 -51.89 -0.79
CA GLY A 651 -64.69 -52.28 0.58
C GLY A 651 -63.53 -52.46 1.57
N PHE A 652 -62.28 -52.29 1.14
CA PHE A 652 -61.08 -52.37 1.97
C PHE A 652 -60.10 -51.23 1.61
N PRO A 653 -60.35 -49.99 2.09
CA PRO A 653 -59.47 -48.87 1.81
C PRO A 653 -58.13 -49.06 2.52
N LEU A 654 -57.03 -49.04 1.75
CA LEU A 654 -55.66 -49.14 2.28
C LEU A 654 -55.37 -47.99 3.24
N GLN A 655 -54.71 -48.29 4.38
CA GLN A 655 -54.40 -47.32 5.43
C GLN A 655 -53.01 -47.55 6.05
N GLY A 656 -52.40 -46.47 6.54
CA GLY A 656 -51.09 -46.51 7.20
C GLY A 656 -49.97 -46.91 6.22
N PRO A 657 -49.02 -47.79 6.60
CA PRO A 657 -47.95 -48.26 5.73
C PRO A 657 -48.42 -48.85 4.39
N HIS A 658 -49.65 -49.37 4.30
CA HIS A 658 -50.23 -49.91 3.07
C HIS A 658 -50.59 -48.83 2.02
N MET A 659 -50.59 -47.55 2.40
CA MET A 659 -50.74 -46.42 1.46
C MET A 659 -49.40 -45.89 0.96
N LEU A 660 -48.28 -46.31 1.54
CA LEU A 660 -46.97 -45.78 1.20
C LEU A 660 -46.42 -46.45 -0.08
N PRO A 661 -45.76 -45.70 -0.97
CA PRO A 661 -45.04 -46.26 -2.11
C PRO A 661 -44.01 -47.32 -1.66
N PRO A 662 -43.66 -48.29 -2.51
CA PRO A 662 -42.69 -49.33 -2.17
C PRO A 662 -41.31 -48.71 -1.88
N HIS A 663 -40.99 -48.57 -0.60
CA HIS A 663 -39.74 -47.99 -0.16
C HIS A 663 -38.61 -49.01 -0.24
N THR A 664 -37.43 -48.59 -0.67
CA THR A 664 -36.25 -49.45 -0.69
C THR A 664 -35.90 -49.93 0.72
N THR A 665 -35.75 -51.25 0.82
CA THR A 665 -35.28 -52.10 1.93
C THR A 665 -34.87 -51.39 3.22
N VAL A 666 -35.86 -51.05 4.07
CA VAL A 666 -35.58 -50.62 5.46
C VAL A 666 -35.17 -51.84 6.28
N THR A 667 -33.87 -52.04 6.47
CA THR A 667 -33.28 -53.10 7.31
C THR A 667 -33.40 -52.80 8.82
N GLY A 668 -34.62 -52.56 9.28
CA GLY A 668 -34.97 -52.55 10.70
C GLY A 668 -35.32 -53.95 11.23
N THR A 669 -35.51 -54.07 12.55
CA THR A 669 -35.87 -55.33 13.23
C THR A 669 -37.32 -55.81 13.01
N ILE A 670 -38.08 -55.12 12.15
CA ILE A 670 -39.41 -55.52 11.67
C ILE A 670 -39.30 -55.62 10.15
N GLY A 671 -39.76 -56.74 9.58
CA GLY A 671 -39.42 -57.14 8.21
C GLY A 671 -39.94 -56.20 7.11
N ALA A 672 -39.26 -56.22 5.97
CA ALA A 672 -39.61 -55.39 4.81
C ALA A 672 -41.02 -55.68 4.29
N MET A 673 -41.76 -54.62 3.99
CA MET A 673 -43.05 -54.65 3.30
C MET A 673 -42.90 -53.93 1.95
N VAL A 674 -43.32 -54.60 0.88
CA VAL A 674 -43.41 -54.06 -0.48
C VAL A 674 -44.86 -54.21 -0.91
N ASN A 675 -45.40 -53.18 -1.57
CA ASN A 675 -46.81 -53.11 -1.98
C ASN A 675 -46.90 -53.06 -3.51
N THR A 676 -46.54 -54.16 -4.20
CA THR A 676 -46.99 -54.36 -5.60
C THR A 676 -48.43 -54.85 -5.61
N CYS A 677 -49.15 -54.69 -6.72
CA CYS A 677 -50.52 -55.19 -6.85
C CYS A 677 -50.62 -56.70 -6.56
N THR A 678 -49.59 -57.48 -6.93
CA THR A 678 -49.47 -58.92 -6.68
C THR A 678 -49.21 -59.31 -5.23
N ASP A 679 -48.66 -58.41 -4.39
CA ASP A 679 -48.45 -58.67 -2.96
C ASP A 679 -49.79 -58.68 -2.19
N CYS A 680 -50.79 -57.94 -2.67
CA CYS A 680 -52.16 -57.99 -2.16
C CYS A 680 -53.03 -59.01 -2.94
N HIS A 681 -52.95 -59.03 -4.27
CA HIS A 681 -53.73 -59.90 -5.15
C HIS A 681 -53.03 -61.24 -5.41
N ILE A 682 -52.90 -62.03 -4.34
CA ILE A 682 -52.24 -63.34 -4.34
C ILE A 682 -52.80 -64.22 -5.48
N GLY A 683 -51.91 -64.72 -6.33
CA GLY A 683 -52.27 -65.52 -7.51
C GLY A 683 -52.79 -64.72 -8.71
N SER A 684 -52.53 -63.41 -8.76
CA SER A 684 -53.03 -62.48 -9.79
C SER A 684 -54.55 -62.39 -9.86
N ASN A 685 -55.23 -62.61 -8.74
CA ASN A 685 -56.68 -62.55 -8.64
C ASN A 685 -57.16 -61.17 -8.17
N TYR A 686 -57.64 -60.36 -9.10
CA TYR A 686 -58.13 -59.00 -8.87
C TYR A 686 -59.62 -58.93 -8.48
N THR A 687 -60.23 -60.06 -8.08
CA THR A 687 -61.61 -60.12 -7.60
C THR A 687 -61.72 -59.61 -6.16
N THR A 688 -62.74 -58.81 -5.86
CA THR A 688 -62.99 -58.29 -4.51
C THR A 688 -63.31 -59.39 -3.50
N GLY A 689 -62.56 -59.44 -2.39
CA GLY A 689 -62.93 -60.21 -1.18
C GLY A 689 -62.03 -61.39 -0.79
N TYR A 690 -60.82 -61.51 -1.33
CA TYR A 690 -59.92 -62.64 -1.09
C TYR A 690 -58.54 -62.17 -0.60
N PRO A 691 -57.86 -62.87 0.34
CA PRO A 691 -58.29 -64.07 1.07
C PRO A 691 -58.97 -63.79 2.42
N THR A 692 -58.62 -62.70 3.12
CA THR A 692 -59.25 -62.21 4.38
C THR A 692 -59.13 -60.69 4.45
N MET A 693 -59.80 -60.04 5.42
CA MET A 693 -59.74 -58.57 5.62
C MET A 693 -59.39 -58.17 7.07
N ASP A 694 -58.82 -59.07 7.88
CA ASP A 694 -58.48 -58.80 9.29
C ASP A 694 -56.97 -58.80 9.56
N CYS A 695 -56.55 -58.02 10.55
CA CYS A 695 -55.13 -57.80 10.86
C CYS A 695 -54.43 -59.04 11.44
N TYR A 696 -55.17 -59.97 12.07
CA TYR A 696 -54.57 -61.15 12.69
C TYR A 696 -54.27 -62.21 11.62
N GLY A 697 -55.16 -62.39 10.65
CA GLY A 697 -54.93 -63.27 9.49
C GLY A 697 -53.65 -62.95 8.72
N CYS A 698 -53.28 -61.68 8.61
CA CYS A 698 -52.04 -61.24 7.95
C CYS A 698 -50.80 -61.17 8.88
N HIS A 699 -50.96 -61.02 10.19
CA HIS A 699 -49.84 -60.71 11.11
C HIS A 699 -49.68 -61.63 12.34
N GLN A 700 -50.36 -62.77 12.36
CA GLN A 700 -50.32 -63.78 13.45
C GLN A 700 -48.92 -64.05 14.03
N THR A 701 -47.88 -64.17 13.19
CA THR A 701 -46.50 -64.45 13.60
C THR A 701 -45.91 -63.37 14.51
N TYR A 702 -46.23 -62.10 14.27
CA TYR A 702 -45.72 -60.98 15.08
C TYR A 702 -46.38 -60.91 16.46
N PHE A 703 -47.68 -61.18 16.54
CA PHE A 703 -48.44 -61.18 17.79
C PHE A 703 -47.88 -62.19 18.82
N THR A 704 -47.60 -63.42 18.37
CA THR A 704 -47.12 -64.51 19.24
C THR A 704 -45.73 -64.25 19.80
N ASN A 705 -44.84 -63.66 19.00
CA ASN A 705 -43.40 -63.54 19.28
C ASN A 705 -42.97 -62.13 19.75
N ALA A 706 -43.91 -61.28 20.18
CA ALA A 706 -43.71 -59.85 20.44
C ALA A 706 -42.46 -59.48 21.30
N GLN A 707 -42.01 -60.40 22.16
CA GLN A 707 -40.92 -60.21 23.12
C GLN A 707 -39.54 -60.19 22.45
N THR A 708 -39.39 -60.79 21.26
CA THR A 708 -38.12 -60.80 20.51
C THR A 708 -37.80 -59.43 19.89
N TYR A 709 -38.79 -58.54 19.78
CA TYR A 709 -38.68 -57.24 19.14
C TYR A 709 -38.29 -56.09 20.10
N GLY A 710 -38.11 -56.36 21.41
CA GLY A 710 -37.52 -55.40 22.34
C GLY A 710 -37.66 -55.76 23.82
N THR A 711 -36.66 -55.42 24.65
CA THR A 711 -36.60 -55.75 26.08
C THR A 711 -37.74 -55.16 26.92
N ASN A 712 -38.38 -54.11 26.42
CA ASN A 712 -39.46 -53.39 27.10
C ASN A 712 -40.84 -53.71 26.49
N VAL A 713 -40.95 -54.69 25.59
CA VAL A 713 -42.21 -55.10 24.96
C VAL A 713 -42.91 -56.15 25.85
N PRO A 714 -44.16 -55.93 26.28
CA PRO A 714 -44.90 -56.92 27.06
C PRO A 714 -45.09 -58.25 26.32
N ASN A 715 -45.07 -59.35 27.07
CA ASN A 715 -45.38 -60.66 26.52
C ASN A 715 -46.89 -60.80 26.29
N HIS A 716 -47.34 -60.48 25.09
CA HIS A 716 -48.75 -60.47 24.69
C HIS A 716 -49.49 -61.78 25.03
N VAL A 717 -48.84 -62.93 24.84
CA VAL A 717 -49.41 -64.25 25.14
C VAL A 717 -49.41 -64.53 26.66
N ALA A 718 -48.27 -64.37 27.34
CA ALA A 718 -48.15 -64.73 28.76
C ALA A 718 -48.88 -63.76 29.71
N ALA A 719 -49.08 -62.51 29.29
CA ALA A 719 -49.93 -61.53 29.99
C ALA A 719 -51.38 -61.51 29.45
N ASN A 720 -51.73 -62.43 28.54
CA ASN A 720 -53.09 -62.71 28.08
C ASN A 720 -53.84 -61.49 27.48
N TYR A 721 -53.18 -60.79 26.57
CA TYR A 721 -53.75 -59.66 25.80
C TYR A 721 -54.66 -60.13 24.64
N PRO A 722 -55.66 -59.33 24.23
CA PRO A 722 -56.58 -59.69 23.15
C PRO A 722 -56.01 -59.47 21.74
N THR A 723 -56.55 -60.18 20.75
CA THR A 723 -56.21 -60.02 19.31
C THR A 723 -56.85 -58.79 18.65
N ALA A 724 -57.65 -58.01 19.37
CA ALA A 724 -58.25 -56.76 18.89
C ALA A 724 -57.21 -55.60 18.94
N CYS A 725 -56.13 -55.70 18.14
CA CYS A 725 -54.91 -54.90 18.23
C CYS A 725 -55.14 -53.38 18.42
N ALA A 726 -56.18 -52.83 17.78
CA ALA A 726 -56.54 -51.42 17.84
C ALA A 726 -56.85 -50.87 19.25
N THR A 727 -57.12 -51.72 20.25
CA THR A 727 -57.34 -51.26 21.64
C THR A 727 -56.07 -50.76 22.33
N CYS A 728 -54.89 -51.18 21.84
CA CYS A 728 -53.58 -50.81 22.41
C CYS A 728 -52.67 -50.11 21.39
N HIS A 729 -52.82 -50.43 20.09
CA HIS A 729 -52.05 -49.85 18.99
C HIS A 729 -52.98 -48.99 18.12
N THR A 730 -53.05 -47.69 18.41
CA THR A 730 -53.89 -46.77 17.64
C THR A 730 -53.26 -46.43 16.29
N THR A 731 -54.07 -46.27 15.24
CA THR A 731 -53.61 -46.05 13.86
C THR A 731 -52.83 -44.75 13.63
N TRP A 732 -52.86 -43.81 14.56
CA TRP A 732 -52.14 -42.52 14.48
C TRP A 732 -50.78 -42.52 15.18
N THR A 733 -50.49 -43.47 16.07
CA THR A 733 -49.25 -43.45 16.88
C THR A 733 -48.14 -44.36 16.35
N THR A 734 -48.40 -45.15 15.31
CA THR A 734 -47.56 -46.31 14.95
C THR A 734 -47.02 -46.29 13.52
N THR A 735 -46.03 -45.44 13.24
CA THR A 735 -45.15 -45.62 12.06
C THR A 735 -44.23 -46.85 12.16
N ALA A 736 -44.15 -47.49 13.33
CA ALA A 736 -43.34 -48.70 13.58
C ALA A 736 -43.96 -49.71 14.56
N TRP A 737 -45.29 -49.70 14.77
CA TRP A 737 -46.05 -50.51 15.76
C TRP A 737 -45.67 -50.37 17.26
N THR A 738 -44.55 -49.73 17.58
CA THR A 738 -44.09 -49.41 18.95
C THR A 738 -44.89 -48.28 19.60
N GLY A 739 -44.71 -48.10 20.92
CA GLY A 739 -45.33 -46.99 21.68
C GLY A 739 -46.76 -47.22 22.16
N ALA A 740 -47.15 -48.48 22.43
CA ALA A 740 -48.46 -48.81 23.00
C ALA A 740 -48.67 -48.14 24.37
N VAL A 741 -49.89 -47.64 24.61
CA VAL A 741 -50.28 -46.95 25.84
C VAL A 741 -51.39 -47.70 26.57
N PHE A 742 -51.37 -47.68 27.90
CA PHE A 742 -52.39 -48.31 28.75
C PHE A 742 -52.84 -47.37 29.86
N ASN A 743 -54.16 -47.26 30.07
CA ASN A 743 -54.75 -46.31 31.00
C ASN A 743 -55.20 -47.01 32.30
N HIS A 744 -54.67 -46.55 33.44
CA HIS A 744 -54.96 -47.11 34.76
C HIS A 744 -56.14 -46.39 35.42
N THR A 745 -57.21 -47.13 35.71
CA THR A 745 -58.47 -46.58 36.27
C THR A 745 -58.61 -46.70 37.78
N ALA A 746 -57.72 -47.44 38.45
CA ALA A 746 -57.79 -47.71 39.89
C ALA A 746 -57.04 -46.68 40.77
N PHE A 747 -56.14 -45.90 40.17
CA PHE A 747 -55.42 -44.80 40.79
C PHE A 747 -54.91 -43.84 39.71
N ARG A 748 -55.10 -42.53 39.90
CA ARG A 748 -54.57 -41.49 39.00
C ARG A 748 -53.04 -41.42 39.07
N ILE A 749 -52.39 -41.39 37.90
CA ILE A 749 -50.93 -41.37 37.77
C ILE A 749 -50.45 -40.02 37.19
N PRO A 750 -50.21 -38.99 38.01
CA PRO A 750 -49.61 -37.73 37.57
C PRO A 750 -48.08 -37.79 37.56
N HIS A 751 -47.50 -38.81 36.92
CA HIS A 751 -46.05 -38.98 36.77
C HIS A 751 -45.66 -38.87 35.30
N ASN A 752 -45.19 -37.69 34.90
CA ASN A 752 -44.89 -37.37 33.49
C ASN A 752 -43.80 -38.29 32.91
N GLY A 753 -44.20 -39.19 32.00
CA GLY A 753 -43.27 -40.00 31.21
C GLY A 753 -42.75 -41.28 31.88
N SER A 754 -43.31 -41.71 33.01
CA SER A 754 -42.93 -42.99 33.64
C SER A 754 -43.23 -44.19 32.72
N SER A 755 -42.28 -45.11 32.63
CA SER A 755 -42.45 -46.39 31.95
C SER A 755 -43.14 -47.41 32.87
N CYS A 756 -43.78 -48.43 32.29
CA CYS A 756 -44.48 -49.47 33.07
C CYS A 756 -43.54 -50.14 34.10
N SER A 757 -42.29 -50.39 33.72
CA SER A 757 -41.22 -50.93 34.57
C SER A 757 -40.97 -50.16 35.87
N ASP A 758 -41.25 -48.86 35.90
CA ASP A 758 -40.84 -47.96 36.98
C ASP A 758 -41.70 -48.19 38.24
N CYS A 759 -42.93 -48.65 38.03
CA CYS A 759 -43.84 -49.09 39.09
C CYS A 759 -43.87 -50.62 39.20
N HIS A 760 -43.90 -51.31 38.05
CA HIS A 760 -44.10 -52.76 37.97
C HIS A 760 -42.76 -53.51 38.00
N ILE A 761 -42.31 -53.82 39.22
CA ILE A 761 -40.99 -54.38 39.57
C ILE A 761 -40.73 -55.81 39.06
N ASN A 762 -41.59 -56.37 38.21
CA ASN A 762 -41.40 -57.69 37.59
C ASN A 762 -41.76 -57.64 36.09
N ALA A 763 -40.72 -57.69 35.24
CA ALA A 763 -40.84 -57.61 33.79
C ALA A 763 -41.57 -58.80 33.11
N THR A 764 -41.79 -59.93 33.80
CA THR A 764 -42.63 -61.03 33.28
C THR A 764 -44.03 -61.08 33.90
N ASN A 765 -44.29 -60.32 34.97
CA ASN A 765 -45.62 -60.21 35.57
C ASN A 765 -45.88 -58.79 36.10
N TYR A 766 -46.45 -57.96 35.23
CA TYR A 766 -46.81 -56.57 35.52
C TYR A 766 -47.96 -56.43 36.56
N ALA A 767 -48.51 -57.50 37.14
CA ALA A 767 -49.39 -57.38 38.31
C ALA A 767 -48.63 -57.02 39.61
N ILE A 768 -47.30 -57.15 39.65
CA ILE A 768 -46.47 -56.94 40.85
C ILE A 768 -45.81 -55.54 40.80
N PHE A 769 -46.09 -54.70 41.80
CA PHE A 769 -45.59 -53.32 41.87
C PHE A 769 -45.13 -52.90 43.28
N SER A 770 -44.36 -51.79 43.36
CA SER A 770 -43.98 -51.15 44.64
C SER A 770 -43.90 -49.63 44.48
N CYS A 771 -44.49 -48.87 45.41
CA CYS A 771 -44.48 -47.41 45.41
C CYS A 771 -43.18 -46.83 46.02
N ILE A 772 -42.51 -47.54 46.93
CA ILE A 772 -41.37 -46.98 47.69
C ILE A 772 -39.99 -47.32 47.09
N ASN A 773 -39.88 -48.37 46.29
CA ASN A 773 -38.57 -48.93 45.90
C ASN A 773 -37.76 -48.04 44.93
N ALA A 774 -38.42 -47.11 44.22
CA ALA A 774 -37.80 -46.31 43.16
C ALA A 774 -37.87 -44.79 43.38
N CYS A 775 -38.98 -44.25 43.87
CA CYS A 775 -39.30 -42.82 43.71
C CYS A 775 -39.26 -41.95 44.98
N HIS A 776 -39.11 -42.53 46.17
CA HIS A 776 -39.12 -41.78 47.44
C HIS A 776 -37.73 -41.53 48.00
N THR A 777 -36.95 -40.70 47.28
CA THR A 777 -35.66 -40.14 47.70
C THR A 777 -35.53 -38.66 47.31
N GLY A 778 -34.47 -37.97 47.73
CA GLY A 778 -34.17 -36.58 47.32
C GLY A 778 -34.91 -35.49 48.09
N ASN A 779 -35.38 -34.44 47.40
CA ASN A 779 -35.98 -33.25 48.02
C ASN A 779 -37.53 -33.25 48.01
N SER A 780 -38.13 -34.44 47.91
CA SER A 780 -39.58 -34.66 47.91
C SER A 780 -40.18 -34.58 49.33
N PRO A 781 -41.43 -34.12 49.52
CA PRO A 781 -42.14 -34.21 50.80
C PRO A 781 -42.17 -35.60 51.45
N HIS A 782 -42.01 -36.66 50.64
CA HIS A 782 -42.03 -38.07 51.09
C HIS A 782 -40.66 -38.77 50.95
N ALA A 783 -39.56 -38.02 50.82
CA ALA A 783 -38.25 -38.53 50.39
C ALA A 783 -37.51 -39.49 51.36
N ASN A 784 -38.10 -39.82 52.50
CA ASN A 784 -37.72 -40.93 53.37
C ASN A 784 -38.80 -41.12 54.44
N GLN A 785 -38.75 -42.24 55.15
CA GLN A 785 -39.71 -42.57 56.21
C GLN A 785 -39.82 -41.46 57.29
N ALA A 786 -38.74 -40.74 57.62
CA ALA A 786 -38.82 -39.67 58.62
C ALA A 786 -39.61 -38.45 58.12
N ASN A 787 -39.39 -38.01 56.87
CA ASN A 787 -40.17 -36.92 56.26
C ASN A 787 -41.64 -37.32 56.09
N THR A 788 -41.90 -38.54 55.62
CA THR A 788 -43.26 -39.05 55.43
C THR A 788 -43.98 -39.21 56.77
N ASN A 789 -43.34 -39.79 57.79
CA ASN A 789 -43.91 -39.89 59.14
C ASN A 789 -44.21 -38.51 59.74
N ALA A 790 -43.33 -37.53 59.57
CA ALA A 790 -43.55 -36.17 60.08
C ALA A 790 -44.79 -35.49 59.46
N ARG A 791 -45.06 -35.75 58.17
CA ARG A 791 -46.22 -35.18 57.46
C ARG A 791 -47.54 -35.94 57.66
N HIS A 792 -47.46 -37.21 58.08
CA HIS A 792 -48.64 -38.07 58.33
C HIS A 792 -48.81 -38.38 59.83
N SER A 793 -48.15 -37.61 60.70
CA SER A 793 -48.31 -37.70 62.15
C SER A 793 -49.76 -37.42 62.54
N GLY A 794 -50.39 -38.33 63.28
CA GLY A 794 -51.80 -38.26 63.64
C GLY A 794 -52.78 -38.81 62.59
N VAL A 795 -52.32 -39.25 61.41
CA VAL A 795 -53.19 -39.89 60.41
C VAL A 795 -53.48 -41.35 60.81
N GLY A 796 -54.72 -41.62 61.21
CA GLY A 796 -55.16 -42.98 61.58
C GLY A 796 -54.99 -43.97 60.43
N GLY A 797 -54.36 -45.12 60.71
CA GLY A 797 -54.11 -46.19 59.71
C GLY A 797 -52.88 -45.98 58.82
N TYR A 798 -52.19 -44.84 58.89
CA TYR A 798 -50.95 -44.62 58.15
C TYR A 798 -49.83 -45.56 58.66
N THR A 799 -49.20 -46.28 57.72
CA THR A 799 -47.92 -46.97 57.94
C THR A 799 -47.06 -46.85 56.67
N TYR A 800 -45.74 -46.67 56.84
CA TYR A 800 -44.81 -46.53 55.73
C TYR A 800 -44.47 -47.90 55.14
N ASN A 801 -45.14 -48.29 54.04
CA ASN A 801 -45.02 -49.61 53.42
C ASN A 801 -45.17 -49.54 51.89
N ALA A 802 -44.46 -50.44 51.20
CA ALA A 802 -44.30 -50.50 49.74
C ALA A 802 -45.61 -50.48 48.93
N THR A 803 -46.67 -51.15 49.39
CA THR A 803 -47.92 -51.30 48.63
C THR A 803 -49.12 -50.69 49.32
N ILE A 804 -49.06 -50.43 50.64
CA ILE A 804 -50.19 -49.88 51.41
C ILE A 804 -50.54 -48.43 50.98
N CYS A 805 -49.58 -47.66 50.44
CA CYS A 805 -49.82 -46.29 49.97
C CYS A 805 -51.01 -46.18 48.99
N VAL A 806 -51.18 -47.13 48.08
CA VAL A 806 -52.31 -47.11 47.11
C VAL A 806 -53.67 -47.28 47.79
N ASN A 807 -53.73 -47.79 49.02
CA ASN A 807 -54.98 -47.91 49.74
C ASN A 807 -55.49 -46.58 50.32
N CYS A 808 -54.59 -45.64 50.61
CA CYS A 808 -54.92 -44.29 51.06
C CYS A 808 -55.01 -43.30 49.90
N HIS A 809 -54.26 -43.52 48.81
CA HIS A 809 -54.21 -42.63 47.64
C HIS A 809 -55.00 -43.19 46.44
N LYS A 810 -56.27 -43.52 46.65
CA LYS A 810 -57.23 -43.88 45.57
C LYS A 810 -57.91 -42.62 45.02
N GLY A 811 -58.10 -42.56 43.70
CA GLY A 811 -58.78 -41.46 42.98
C GLY A 811 -58.52 -41.52 41.48
#